data_AF-A0A399ZWK6-F1
#
_entry.id   AF-A0A399ZWK6-F1
#
_cell.length_a   1.000
_cell.length_b   1.000
_cell.length_c   1.000
_cell.angle_alpha   90.00
_cell.angle_beta   90.00
_cell.angle_gamma   90.00
#
_symmetry.space_group_name_H-M   'P 1'
#
loop_
_entity.id
_entity.type
_entity.pdbx_description
1 polymer ?
#
loop_
_entity_poly.entity_id
_entity_poly.type
_entity_poly.pdbx_seq_one_letter_code
_entity_poly.pdbx_strand_id
1 'polypeptide(L)'
;MPKPPALKFDSARVTGLPNYIAGLVDAGGEAHMLAAGKPGWVVVRAQVKVPDSSGDYAHLADKGIGVIVVLANGSAPNGNIPNSVEYELFAQQCAAFVKKSKGARIWVIGNEPNTARERPGFDGASNSGELITPEMYARCFNAARRAIRALPGHEHDFVVPAAVAPFNSQTTYPGNPSGDWVRYFADLLFQITAHGGGADALALHTFTHGYDANLVTSDAKGVGQFQNRHWHFRAFRDFLAAVLPALRNLPVFITAAAPLDPGWTNAHRGWMSAALNEINAWNSVSANQPIQALCFARWQSIPGDPPGLGFADKPQVINDLRAALQNDFRLRWPGLPPTPDFQAQWVAALPVPQNQLTTNQIIGGRVVVKNVGAKAWLAGGVNPIRLGYRWYNAQGVEIPLTPSIEHFSLAQNVLPGQTAIFENVKLRAPQWQGEYVVKFDLIQEGSAWFSALHSPTQDVTITVQAPPYALEWESVINPGANGMALNANLIGAVTVKNLGSRTWRKSGPGNVRLGYRWYNAQGQLVQVAPYAGNFEMDADTPPGQTATFSAVVLRAPSAEGAYTLRWDLAHEGVTWFSQQGAETFDQVTQIFTPIPDYAVKWVNLFLDVRGALEPNETITGTVTVQNIGAKTWEAASQAPVRLGYHWYDANGDAVELAAYPGNFSLRQDVLPQSMATFENVVVRAPLRQDKYKLAFDLVHEGVTWFSAAGAKSFDAQVAVKTDAPPYVAQFQEIFAIPGNQITAGENVVGNIVLRNAGAEVWLMQGAEAVTLGYRWFNALGVETSAPAYPGPFALPQNIAPRDSVTLTDVAVETPTQPGEYILRFDLQRGAAWFADSAGAAAEMPVRVKAPPLEWGAEFIAHNTPAHLMVGQVVDVALHLVNTGKRTWETDGAHPVHLAYQWFTARGVNQDAADGLGSAQFDVQEFRTALPFAVKPGEEVDFVASLAAPNAPGLYQLHWDLIAEGVAWFADVALDAHAHSPALVLPVDVTLTPTIGTGWRAEASHNGASALLAIDGDLGSFWSSQARQAPNMWFRVDFGDARLMDGLTFRSPGQAYPFAYTVRLSSDGQTWRTAHAVAQGNQRDVVVTFAPYAVRYAQIDLLAPHETEWMVSEVQIHPCPAWNATASNNNDYAQNALDNNPNTAWTTVQAQAPNMWFQLDLGRVESVSSLRLTPPKDEAPRGYRVSVWNQQAGGWQKIAEKQNNTEPINIGFAPVQTQYINIQLLQPAELPFAIREARVTKAMTDWAGPLRAPQRNG
;
A
#
# COMPACT_ATOMS: atom_id res chain seq x y z
N MET A 1 31.58 19.89 -31.27
CA MET A 1 32.68 19.71 -30.30
C MET A 1 32.81 18.23 -29.99
N PRO A 2 34.02 17.64 -29.95
CA PRO A 2 34.18 16.27 -29.48
C PRO A 2 33.81 16.20 -28.00
N LYS A 3 33.09 15.14 -27.62
CA LYS A 3 32.70 14.83 -26.23
C LYS A 3 33.97 14.85 -25.37
N PRO A 4 34.01 15.53 -24.20
CA PRO A 4 35.18 15.49 -23.34
C PRO A 4 35.49 14.03 -22.98
N PRO A 5 36.76 13.63 -22.85
CA PRO A 5 37.10 12.29 -22.38
C PRO A 5 36.43 12.08 -21.03
N ALA A 6 35.73 10.95 -20.87
CA ALA A 6 35.30 10.52 -19.54
C ALA A 6 36.56 10.42 -18.66
N LEU A 7 36.62 11.22 -17.60
CA LEU A 7 37.69 11.15 -16.61
C LEU A 7 37.78 9.71 -16.11
N LYS A 8 38.87 9.02 -16.46
CA LYS A 8 39.17 7.69 -15.92
C LYS A 8 39.31 7.83 -14.41
N PHE A 9 38.56 7.03 -13.67
CA PHE A 9 38.68 6.92 -12.22
C PHE A 9 40.09 6.46 -11.85
N ASP A 10 40.87 7.32 -11.19
CA ASP A 10 42.22 7.02 -10.73
C ASP A 10 42.14 6.25 -9.41
N SER A 11 42.08 4.92 -9.50
CA SER A 11 41.97 4.01 -8.35
C SER A 11 43.13 4.15 -7.36
N ALA A 12 44.28 4.66 -7.79
CA ALA A 12 45.44 4.88 -6.91
C ALA A 12 45.14 5.94 -5.83
N ARG A 13 44.31 6.95 -6.11
CA ARG A 13 44.00 8.03 -5.15
C ARG A 13 43.18 7.55 -3.95
N VAL A 14 42.36 6.53 -4.14
CA VAL A 14 41.44 6.02 -3.11
C VAL A 14 41.92 4.73 -2.43
N THR A 15 43.00 4.12 -2.95
CA THR A 15 43.50 2.84 -2.45
C THR A 15 43.97 2.99 -1.00
N GLY A 16 43.42 2.19 -0.09
CA GLY A 16 43.73 2.24 1.35
C GLY A 16 43.02 3.36 2.11
N LEU A 17 42.08 4.10 1.51
CA LEU A 17 41.15 4.96 2.25
C LEU A 17 40.05 4.10 2.88
N PRO A 18 39.43 4.56 3.98
CA PRO A 18 38.35 3.84 4.63
C PRO A 18 37.14 3.69 3.70
N ASN A 19 36.28 2.72 3.99
CA ASN A 19 35.02 2.49 3.26
C ASN A 19 33.78 2.96 4.05
N TYR A 20 33.97 3.65 5.17
CA TYR A 20 32.93 4.03 6.12
C TYR A 20 32.82 5.55 6.24
N ILE A 21 31.60 6.05 6.44
CA ILE A 21 31.31 7.51 6.47
C ILE A 21 31.75 8.15 7.79
N ALA A 22 31.64 7.43 8.91
CA ALA A 22 31.85 7.98 10.24
C ALA A 22 33.28 8.49 10.44
N GLY A 23 33.42 9.61 11.15
CA GLY A 23 34.72 10.14 11.53
C GLY A 23 34.69 10.99 12.79
N LEU A 24 35.87 11.42 13.23
CA LEU A 24 36.07 12.22 14.43
C LEU A 24 36.98 13.41 14.13
N VAL A 25 36.71 14.55 14.77
CA VAL A 25 37.69 15.64 14.85
C VAL A 25 38.55 15.43 16.07
N ASP A 26 39.87 15.49 15.86
CA ASP A 26 40.95 15.15 16.78
C ASP A 26 41.12 13.64 17.01
N ALA A 27 42.39 13.23 17.20
CA ALA A 27 42.72 11.85 17.54
C ALA A 27 42.44 11.53 19.01
N GLY A 28 42.20 10.25 19.31
CA GLY A 28 41.98 9.72 20.65
C GLY A 28 40.70 8.88 20.80
N GLY A 29 39.77 8.96 19.85
CA GLY A 29 38.50 8.21 19.86
C GLY A 29 38.40 7.08 18.82
N GLU A 30 39.40 6.95 17.94
CA GLU A 30 39.40 6.00 16.81
C GLU A 30 39.29 4.54 17.22
N ALA A 31 39.68 4.19 18.46
CA ALA A 31 39.51 2.85 19.01
C ALA A 31 38.05 2.38 18.98
N HIS A 32 37.07 3.29 19.09
CA HIS A 32 35.65 2.93 19.00
C HIS A 32 35.23 2.55 17.57
N MET A 33 35.77 3.23 16.55
CA MET A 33 35.55 2.88 15.15
C MET A 33 36.20 1.54 14.78
N LEU A 34 37.44 1.31 15.24
CA LEU A 34 38.17 0.08 15.00
C LEU A 34 37.54 -1.13 15.71
N ALA A 35 37.08 -0.96 16.95
CA ALA A 35 36.38 -2.02 17.70
C ALA A 35 35.07 -2.45 17.02
N ALA A 36 34.40 -1.54 16.31
CA ALA A 36 33.22 -1.84 15.50
C ALA A 36 33.56 -2.47 14.14
N GLY A 37 34.84 -2.66 13.80
CA GLY A 37 35.29 -3.13 12.49
C GLY A 37 35.08 -2.10 11.37
N LYS A 38 34.93 -0.82 11.71
CA LYS A 38 34.54 0.26 10.80
C LYS A 38 35.58 1.38 10.81
N PRO A 39 36.78 1.16 10.26
CA PRO A 39 37.79 2.20 10.17
C PRO A 39 37.23 3.36 9.34
N GLY A 40 37.07 4.51 9.98
CA GLY A 40 36.47 5.72 9.41
C GLY A 40 37.50 6.84 9.21
N TRP A 41 37.13 8.07 9.51
CA TRP A 41 37.95 9.27 9.27
C TRP A 41 38.42 9.96 10.56
N VAL A 42 39.60 10.57 10.54
CA VAL A 42 40.08 11.46 11.60
C VAL A 42 40.57 12.77 10.98
N VAL A 43 40.04 13.88 11.50
CA VAL A 43 40.46 15.24 11.13
C VAL A 43 41.45 15.77 12.16
N VAL A 44 42.62 16.20 11.72
CA VAL A 44 43.67 16.78 12.58
C VAL A 44 44.01 18.19 12.11
N ARG A 45 44.20 19.12 13.04
CA ARG A 45 44.70 20.48 12.73
C ARG A 45 46.21 20.53 12.94
N ALA A 46 46.93 21.16 12.01
CA ALA A 46 48.38 21.33 12.06
C ALA A 46 48.78 22.79 11.77
N GLN A 47 49.75 23.32 12.52
CA GLN A 47 50.31 24.65 12.27
C GLN A 47 51.59 24.55 11.43
N VAL A 48 51.63 25.26 10.30
CA VAL A 48 52.73 25.17 9.31
C VAL A 48 53.84 26.22 9.51
N LYS A 49 53.62 27.23 10.36
CA LYS A 49 54.54 28.36 10.56
C LYS A 49 55.82 28.01 11.34
N VAL A 50 55.82 26.89 12.07
CA VAL A 50 56.97 26.48 12.90
C VAL A 50 58.03 25.81 12.02
N PRO A 51 59.29 26.30 12.00
CA PRO A 51 60.38 25.62 11.31
C PRO A 51 60.48 24.16 11.77
N ASP A 52 60.61 23.23 10.81
CA ASP A 52 60.68 21.78 11.06
C ASP A 52 59.40 21.10 11.58
N SER A 53 58.22 21.73 11.50
CA SER A 53 56.97 21.04 11.82
C SER A 53 56.66 19.92 10.80
N SER A 54 56.16 18.80 11.33
CA SER A 54 55.71 17.62 10.58
C SER A 54 54.68 16.84 11.39
N GLY A 55 53.83 16.04 10.73
CA GLY A 55 52.92 15.11 11.39
C GLY A 55 53.20 13.64 11.01
N ASP A 56 53.26 12.75 12.01
CA ASP A 56 53.26 11.31 11.78
C ASP A 56 51.89 10.70 12.07
N TYR A 57 51.18 10.38 11.00
CA TYR A 57 49.84 9.80 11.03
C TYR A 57 49.82 8.33 10.62
N ALA A 58 50.98 7.68 10.42
CA ALA A 58 51.06 6.29 9.99
C ALA A 58 50.33 5.34 10.97
N HIS A 59 50.41 5.63 12.27
CA HIS A 59 49.72 4.88 13.32
C HIS A 59 48.18 4.84 13.19
N LEU A 60 47.58 5.78 12.44
CA LEU A 60 46.16 5.78 12.06
C LEU A 60 45.97 5.14 10.69
N ALA A 61 46.75 5.58 9.71
CA ALA A 61 46.64 5.14 8.32
C ALA A 61 46.85 3.62 8.15
N ASP A 62 47.81 3.03 8.86
CA ASP A 62 48.10 1.60 8.82
C ASP A 62 46.95 0.74 9.38
N LYS A 63 46.05 1.35 10.16
CA LYS A 63 44.81 0.73 10.67
C LYS A 63 43.62 0.94 9.74
N GLY A 64 43.84 1.51 8.55
CA GLY A 64 42.82 1.81 7.56
C GLY A 64 42.03 3.10 7.83
N ILE A 65 42.44 3.92 8.80
CA ILE A 65 41.78 5.21 9.11
C ILE A 65 42.20 6.25 8.07
N GLY A 66 41.22 6.97 7.53
CA GLY A 66 41.47 8.08 6.62
C GLY A 66 41.84 9.35 7.39
N VAL A 67 43.02 9.90 7.13
CA VAL A 67 43.53 11.10 7.82
C VAL A 67 43.35 12.33 6.96
N ILE A 68 42.61 13.31 7.48
CA ILE A 68 42.39 14.64 6.88
C ILE A 68 43.13 15.67 7.72
N VAL A 69 44.09 16.38 7.14
CA VAL A 69 44.91 17.36 7.85
C VAL A 69 44.54 18.77 7.41
N VAL A 70 44.10 19.59 8.36
CA VAL A 70 43.85 21.03 8.16
C VAL A 70 45.14 21.79 8.44
N LEU A 71 45.73 22.33 7.37
CA LEU A 71 46.96 23.12 7.41
C LEU A 71 46.62 24.59 7.70
N ALA A 72 47.03 25.08 8.87
CA ALA A 72 46.76 26.42 9.35
C ALA A 72 48.06 27.21 9.57
N ASN A 73 48.03 28.52 9.35
CA ASN A 73 49.12 29.44 9.66
C ASN A 73 49.31 29.60 11.17
N GLY A 74 48.21 29.78 11.90
CA GLY A 74 48.19 29.88 13.36
C GLY A 74 46.77 30.11 13.88
N SER A 75 46.67 30.51 15.15
CA SER A 75 45.42 31.00 15.76
C SER A 75 45.47 32.52 15.90
N ALA A 76 44.34 33.15 16.22
CA ALA A 76 44.29 34.59 16.52
C ALA A 76 45.43 35.02 17.48
N PRO A 77 46.14 36.13 17.20
CA PRO A 77 45.88 37.11 16.14
C PRO A 77 46.49 36.77 14.77
N ASN A 78 47.20 35.65 14.61
CA ASN A 78 47.91 35.33 13.36
C ASN A 78 46.99 34.86 12.21
N GLY A 79 45.76 34.43 12.52
CA GLY A 79 44.81 33.88 11.56
C GLY A 79 45.16 32.46 11.08
N ASN A 80 44.13 31.73 10.64
CA ASN A 80 44.27 30.39 10.07
C ASN A 80 44.94 30.43 8.70
N ILE A 81 44.79 31.55 8.01
CA ILE A 81 45.53 31.93 6.82
C ILE A 81 46.27 33.24 7.15
N PRO A 82 47.52 33.44 6.69
CA PRO A 82 48.29 34.63 7.03
C PRO A 82 47.79 35.85 6.25
N ASN A 83 48.44 37.00 6.45
CA ASN A 83 48.11 38.21 5.70
C ASN A 83 48.33 37.99 4.19
N SER A 84 47.56 38.68 3.33
CA SER A 84 47.59 38.40 1.89
C SER A 84 48.94 38.63 1.20
N VAL A 85 49.81 39.43 1.82
CA VAL A 85 51.20 39.63 1.40
C VAL A 85 52.10 38.41 1.62
N GLU A 86 51.69 37.45 2.45
CA GLU A 86 52.48 36.27 2.85
C GLU A 86 52.00 34.95 2.21
N TYR A 87 51.02 34.97 1.31
CA TYR A 87 50.42 33.74 0.76
C TYR A 87 51.42 32.80 0.05
N GLU A 88 52.41 33.33 -0.66
CA GLU A 88 53.44 32.49 -1.29
C GLU A 88 54.38 31.85 -0.26
N LEU A 89 54.69 32.56 0.84
CA LEU A 89 55.46 31.99 1.95
C LEU A 89 54.67 30.88 2.65
N PHE A 90 53.38 31.10 2.89
CA PHE A 90 52.49 30.09 3.46
C PHE A 90 52.38 28.84 2.58
N ALA A 91 52.28 29.02 1.26
CA ALA A 91 52.27 27.91 0.31
C ALA A 91 53.55 27.05 0.41
N GLN A 92 54.72 27.69 0.54
CA GLN A 92 55.99 27.00 0.74
C GLN A 92 56.04 26.26 2.09
N GLN A 93 55.49 26.86 3.15
CA GLN A 93 55.39 26.23 4.47
C GLN A 93 54.46 25.01 4.46
N CYS A 94 53.30 25.10 3.81
CA CYS A 94 52.41 23.97 3.59
C CYS A 94 53.13 22.82 2.86
N ALA A 95 53.83 23.10 1.76
CA ALA A 95 54.59 22.07 1.04
C ALA A 95 55.73 21.48 1.89
N ALA A 96 56.45 22.30 2.66
CA ALA A 96 57.49 21.82 3.56
C ALA A 96 56.95 20.89 4.66
N PHE A 97 55.77 21.21 5.23
CA PHE A 97 55.08 20.38 6.19
C PHE A 97 54.63 19.05 5.58
N VAL A 98 53.98 19.09 4.41
CA VAL A 98 53.50 17.89 3.69
C VAL A 98 54.67 16.95 3.37
N LYS A 99 55.77 17.48 2.82
CA LYS A 99 56.97 16.69 2.47
C LYS A 99 57.55 15.91 3.66
N LYS A 100 57.46 16.46 4.87
CA LYS A 100 58.00 15.84 6.09
C LYS A 100 56.99 14.95 6.81
N SER A 101 55.71 15.01 6.43
CA SER A 101 54.62 14.28 7.09
C SER A 101 54.41 12.88 6.49
N LYS A 102 53.87 11.95 7.27
CA LYS A 102 53.62 10.56 6.84
C LYS A 102 52.21 10.13 7.18
N GLY A 103 51.63 9.24 6.36
CA GLY A 103 50.32 8.62 6.62
C GLY A 103 49.09 9.49 6.30
N ALA A 104 49.27 10.76 5.93
CA ALA A 104 48.18 11.62 5.44
C ALA A 104 48.35 11.92 3.94
N ARG A 105 47.21 12.10 3.27
CA ARG A 105 47.13 12.41 1.83
C ARG A 105 45.99 13.36 1.47
N ILE A 106 45.31 13.91 2.48
CA ILE A 106 44.21 14.85 2.34
C ILE A 106 44.58 16.10 3.14
N TRP A 107 44.78 17.21 2.42
CA TRP A 107 45.30 18.46 2.94
C TRP A 107 44.28 19.58 2.72
N VAL A 108 43.63 20.01 3.80
CA VAL A 108 42.70 21.15 3.79
C VAL A 108 43.49 22.43 4.05
N ILE A 109 43.36 23.43 3.18
CA ILE A 109 44.17 24.66 3.29
C ILE A 109 43.39 25.73 4.05
N GLY A 110 43.72 25.90 5.33
CA GLY A 110 43.04 26.84 6.23
C GLY A 110 41.71 26.31 6.79
N ASN A 111 41.03 27.14 7.58
CA ASN A 111 39.76 26.84 8.24
C ASN A 111 38.90 28.12 8.28
N GLU A 112 37.63 28.00 7.88
CA GLU A 112 36.59 29.04 8.05
C GLU A 112 37.03 30.47 7.67
N PRO A 113 37.55 30.71 6.45
CA PRO A 113 38.10 32.01 6.06
C PRO A 113 37.07 33.17 6.10
N ASN A 114 35.78 32.85 6.14
CA ASN A 114 34.70 33.83 6.24
C ASN A 114 34.42 34.32 7.68
N THR A 115 35.02 33.73 8.72
CA THR A 115 34.81 34.14 10.12
C THR A 115 35.92 35.07 10.60
N ALA A 116 35.56 36.15 11.30
CA ALA A 116 36.51 37.15 11.77
C ALA A 116 37.57 36.56 12.71
N ARG A 117 37.18 35.58 13.55
CA ARG A 117 38.06 34.90 14.50
C ARG A 117 39.26 34.19 13.85
N GLU A 118 39.11 33.76 12.60
CA GLU A 118 40.14 33.01 11.87
C GLU A 118 40.96 33.92 10.93
N ARG A 119 40.65 35.22 10.87
CA ARG A 119 41.38 36.21 10.03
C ARG A 119 42.71 36.62 10.65
N PRO A 120 43.72 36.94 9.83
CA PRO A 120 44.96 37.52 10.31
C PRO A 120 44.71 38.95 10.82
N GLY A 121 45.26 39.28 11.98
CA GLY A 121 45.07 40.58 12.65
C GLY A 121 43.78 40.70 13.46
N PHE A 122 43.06 39.61 13.74
CA PHE A 122 41.90 39.64 14.63
C PHE A 122 42.32 40.01 16.07
N ASP A 123 41.71 41.05 16.61
CA ASP A 123 42.03 41.65 17.91
C ASP A 123 40.91 41.47 18.98
N GLY A 124 39.85 40.74 18.64
CA GLY A 124 38.68 40.54 19.51
C GLY A 124 37.51 41.49 19.22
N ALA A 125 37.71 42.56 18.45
CA ALA A 125 36.61 43.43 18.02
C ALA A 125 35.73 42.75 16.96
N SER A 126 34.44 43.12 16.93
CA SER A 126 33.51 42.60 15.93
C SER A 126 34.00 42.94 14.53
N ASN A 127 34.29 41.91 13.73
CA ASN A 127 34.67 42.03 12.33
C ASN A 127 36.06 42.64 12.05
N SER A 128 37.00 42.57 13.00
CA SER A 128 38.39 42.99 12.80
C SER A 128 39.26 41.97 12.05
N GLY A 129 40.51 42.35 11.74
CA GLY A 129 41.43 41.58 10.91
C GLY A 129 41.28 41.81 9.40
N GLU A 130 42.25 41.32 8.62
CA GLU A 130 42.20 41.41 7.16
C GLU A 130 41.04 40.56 6.61
N LEU A 131 40.13 41.22 5.90
CA LEU A 131 39.00 40.56 5.25
C LEU A 131 39.49 39.61 4.16
N ILE A 132 39.19 38.32 4.27
CA ILE A 132 39.58 37.32 3.27
C ILE A 132 38.45 37.18 2.24
N THR A 133 38.55 37.87 1.11
CA THR A 133 37.58 37.73 0.00
C THR A 133 37.76 36.39 -0.74
N PRO A 134 36.76 35.92 -1.49
CA PRO A 134 36.88 34.71 -2.32
C PRO A 134 38.10 34.70 -3.25
N GLU A 135 38.41 35.84 -3.88
CA GLU A 135 39.59 35.99 -4.74
C GLU A 135 40.88 35.87 -3.95
N MET A 136 40.97 36.52 -2.78
CA MET A 136 42.14 36.42 -1.91
C MET A 136 42.37 34.98 -1.46
N TYR A 137 41.32 34.29 -1.02
CA TYR A 137 41.42 32.87 -0.64
C TYR A 137 41.85 32.00 -1.82
N ALA A 138 41.27 32.20 -3.01
CA ALA A 138 41.63 31.44 -4.21
C ALA A 138 43.11 31.57 -4.56
N ARG A 139 43.71 32.78 -4.43
CA ARG A 139 45.16 32.98 -4.62
C ARG A 139 45.98 32.16 -3.62
N CYS A 140 45.63 32.19 -2.34
CA CYS A 140 46.28 31.42 -1.29
C CYS A 140 46.18 29.90 -1.55
N PHE A 141 44.97 29.40 -1.78
CA PHE A 141 44.71 27.98 -2.05
C PHE A 141 45.47 27.49 -3.28
N ASN A 142 45.41 28.23 -4.40
CA ASN A 142 46.06 27.83 -5.64
C ASN A 142 47.59 27.81 -5.51
N ALA A 143 48.18 28.76 -4.76
CA ALA A 143 49.60 28.75 -4.45
C ALA A 143 49.99 27.51 -3.62
N ALA A 144 49.25 27.21 -2.55
CA ALA A 144 49.50 26.05 -1.69
C ALA A 144 49.34 24.73 -2.44
N ARG A 145 48.27 24.58 -3.22
CA ARG A 145 48.03 23.38 -4.03
C ARG A 145 49.13 23.15 -5.05
N ARG A 146 49.55 24.20 -5.75
CA ARG A 146 50.65 24.12 -6.73
C ARG A 146 51.95 23.69 -6.05
N ALA A 147 52.26 24.23 -4.88
CA ALA A 147 53.46 23.87 -4.14
C ALA A 147 53.43 22.42 -3.63
N ILE A 148 52.30 21.94 -3.10
CA ILE A 148 52.14 20.57 -2.60
C ILE A 148 52.23 19.55 -3.74
N ARG A 149 51.50 19.76 -4.85
CA ARG A 149 51.49 18.82 -5.99
C ARG A 149 52.82 18.74 -6.74
N ALA A 150 53.69 19.74 -6.58
CA ALA A 150 55.04 19.71 -7.15
C ALA A 150 56.00 18.81 -6.36
N LEU A 151 55.60 18.30 -5.18
CA LEU A 151 56.41 17.39 -4.38
C LEU A 151 56.37 15.97 -4.94
N PRO A 152 57.54 15.30 -5.11
CA PRO A 152 57.58 13.89 -5.49
C PRO A 152 56.83 13.01 -4.49
N GLY A 153 55.96 12.14 -4.99
CA GLY A 153 55.14 11.22 -4.18
C GLY A 153 53.82 11.79 -3.66
N HIS A 154 53.53 13.08 -3.94
CA HIS A 154 52.30 13.76 -3.55
C HIS A 154 51.50 14.28 -4.76
N GLU A 155 51.80 13.79 -5.96
CA GLU A 155 51.14 14.19 -7.21
C GLU A 155 49.64 13.85 -7.21
N HIS A 156 49.27 12.84 -6.43
CA HIS A 156 47.93 12.27 -6.32
C HIS A 156 47.18 12.67 -5.05
N ASP A 157 47.80 13.42 -4.14
CA ASP A 157 47.18 13.86 -2.89
C ASP A 157 45.94 14.73 -3.15
N PHE A 158 45.01 14.74 -2.19
CA PHE A 158 43.86 15.62 -2.21
C PHE A 158 44.23 16.95 -1.56
N VAL A 159 44.30 18.03 -2.35
CA VAL A 159 44.36 19.39 -1.80
C VAL A 159 42.96 20.01 -1.85
N VAL A 160 42.45 20.35 -0.67
CA VAL A 160 41.04 20.61 -0.42
C VAL A 160 40.86 22.05 0.08
N PRO A 161 39.92 22.84 -0.48
CA PRO A 161 39.59 24.15 0.05
C PRO A 161 39.08 24.06 1.50
N ALA A 162 39.28 25.11 2.28
CA ALA A 162 38.80 25.24 3.64
C ALA A 162 37.28 25.11 3.69
N ALA A 163 36.79 24.45 4.75
CA ALA A 163 35.38 24.54 5.08
C ALA A 163 35.03 25.98 5.44
N VAL A 164 33.91 26.46 4.89
CA VAL A 164 33.33 27.78 5.20
C VAL A 164 32.49 27.65 6.47
N ALA A 165 32.59 28.61 7.39
CA ALA A 165 31.77 28.63 8.60
C ALA A 165 30.30 28.84 8.21
N PRO A 166 29.40 27.87 8.47
CA PRO A 166 27.98 28.05 8.22
C PRO A 166 27.41 29.09 9.21
N PHE A 167 26.28 29.70 8.83
CA PHE A 167 25.53 30.66 9.65
C PHE A 167 26.27 31.97 9.98
N ASN A 168 27.41 32.22 9.36
CA ASN A 168 28.23 33.41 9.60
C ASN A 168 28.03 34.47 8.50
N SER A 169 27.91 35.75 8.89
CA SER A 169 27.71 36.91 7.99
C SER A 169 28.86 37.92 7.99
N GLN A 170 29.97 37.60 8.64
CA GLN A 170 31.02 38.58 8.95
C GLN A 170 31.79 39.02 7.70
N THR A 171 31.83 38.22 6.64
CA THR A 171 32.58 38.56 5.42
C THR A 171 31.68 39.06 4.30
N THR A 172 31.61 40.39 4.16
CA THR A 172 30.85 41.06 3.09
C THR A 172 31.79 41.60 2.00
N TYR A 173 31.36 41.58 0.75
CA TYR A 173 32.08 42.14 -0.40
C TYR A 173 31.07 42.53 -1.49
N PRO A 174 31.44 43.28 -2.56
CA PRO A 174 30.47 43.80 -3.51
C PRO A 174 29.51 42.76 -4.12
N GLY A 175 29.95 41.51 -4.32
CA GLY A 175 29.13 40.39 -4.81
C GLY A 175 28.36 39.61 -3.75
N ASN A 176 28.54 39.93 -2.46
CA ASN A 176 27.88 39.29 -1.32
C ASN A 176 27.72 40.30 -0.16
N PRO A 177 26.86 41.32 -0.32
CA PRO A 177 26.73 42.39 0.68
C PRO A 177 26.10 41.93 1.99
N SER A 178 25.35 40.82 2.00
CA SER A 178 24.76 40.22 3.19
C SER A 178 25.71 39.28 3.95
N GLY A 179 26.86 38.95 3.36
CA GLY A 179 27.78 37.97 3.92
C GLY A 179 27.23 36.55 3.94
N ASP A 180 26.33 36.19 3.02
CA ASP A 180 25.79 34.84 2.90
C ASP A 180 26.92 33.80 2.75
N TRP A 181 27.02 32.89 3.71
CA TRP A 181 28.07 31.87 3.77
C TRP A 181 28.01 30.87 2.61
N VAL A 182 26.82 30.57 2.07
CA VAL A 182 26.69 29.71 0.87
C VAL A 182 27.15 30.47 -0.37
N ARG A 183 26.83 31.76 -0.45
CA ARG A 183 27.31 32.62 -1.54
C ARG A 183 28.82 32.77 -1.51
N TYR A 184 29.39 32.99 -0.32
CA TYR A 184 30.85 33.03 -0.12
C TYR A 184 31.50 31.73 -0.60
N PHE A 185 30.94 30.57 -0.25
CA PHE A 185 31.42 29.26 -0.70
C PHE A 185 31.36 29.12 -2.24
N ALA A 186 30.24 29.48 -2.86
CA ALA A 186 30.08 29.43 -4.31
C ALA A 186 31.10 30.32 -5.04
N ASP A 187 31.25 31.57 -4.59
CA ASP A 187 32.18 32.53 -5.17
C ASP A 187 33.64 32.09 -4.96
N LEU A 188 33.96 31.47 -3.82
CA LEU A 188 35.29 30.92 -3.54
C LEU A 188 35.64 29.79 -4.52
N LEU A 189 34.72 28.83 -4.73
CA LEU A 189 34.93 27.76 -5.70
C LEU A 189 35.05 28.29 -7.13
N PHE A 190 34.28 29.32 -7.46
CA PHE A 190 34.36 30.00 -8.75
C PHE A 190 35.73 30.64 -8.95
N GLN A 191 36.23 31.41 -7.97
CA GLN A 191 37.52 32.07 -8.07
C GLN A 191 38.68 31.05 -8.12
N ILE A 192 38.63 29.97 -7.35
CA ILE A 192 39.63 28.88 -7.43
C ILE A 192 39.75 28.36 -8.86
N THR A 193 38.60 28.08 -9.49
CA THR A 193 38.52 27.55 -10.85
C THR A 193 38.93 28.58 -11.90
N ALA A 194 38.47 29.84 -11.74
CA ALA A 194 38.73 30.93 -12.67
C ALA A 194 40.22 31.33 -12.72
N HIS A 195 40.94 31.24 -11.61
CA HIS A 195 42.38 31.52 -11.53
C HIS A 195 43.27 30.33 -11.96
N GLY A 196 42.74 29.41 -12.77
CA GLY A 196 43.49 28.26 -13.31
C GLY A 196 43.82 27.17 -12.28
N GLY A 197 43.22 27.25 -11.09
CA GLY A 197 43.29 26.21 -10.06
C GLY A 197 42.18 25.16 -10.21
N GLY A 198 42.29 24.08 -9.45
CA GLY A 198 41.25 23.06 -9.34
C GLY A 198 41.25 22.44 -7.96
N ALA A 199 40.09 22.31 -7.31
CA ALA A 199 39.96 21.58 -6.06
C ALA A 199 40.02 20.08 -6.32
N ASP A 200 40.57 19.30 -5.38
CA ASP A 200 40.63 17.84 -5.49
C ASP A 200 39.51 17.13 -4.74
N ALA A 201 38.92 17.83 -3.77
CA ALA A 201 37.76 17.47 -2.98
C ALA A 201 37.13 18.75 -2.43
N LEU A 202 36.02 18.64 -1.69
CA LEU A 202 35.38 19.75 -0.99
C LEU A 202 35.34 19.47 0.51
N ALA A 203 35.57 20.48 1.36
CA ALA A 203 35.38 20.39 2.80
C ALA A 203 34.20 21.26 3.24
N LEU A 204 33.37 20.75 4.14
CA LEU A 204 32.18 21.43 4.68
C LEU A 204 32.13 21.31 6.21
N HIS A 205 31.53 22.30 6.87
CA HIS A 205 31.11 22.20 8.26
C HIS A 205 29.58 22.26 8.34
N THR A 206 28.98 21.45 9.20
CA THR A 206 27.53 21.49 9.43
C THR A 206 27.19 21.28 10.89
N PHE A 207 26.24 22.06 11.40
CA PHE A 207 25.90 22.00 12.81
C PHE A 207 24.40 22.07 13.04
N THR A 208 23.95 21.65 14.23
CA THR A 208 22.59 21.89 14.71
C THR A 208 22.60 22.94 15.81
N HIS A 209 21.69 23.91 15.75
CA HIS A 209 21.38 24.80 16.87
C HIS A 209 20.54 24.07 17.94
N GLY A 210 21.14 23.08 18.59
CA GLY A 210 20.50 22.21 19.58
C GLY A 210 21.00 20.77 19.49
N TYR A 211 20.89 20.02 20.59
CA TYR A 211 21.33 18.61 20.67
C TYR A 211 20.19 17.59 20.48
N ASP A 212 19.06 18.00 19.92
CA ASP A 212 17.98 17.09 19.55
C ASP A 212 18.27 16.46 18.17
N ALA A 213 18.11 15.14 18.06
CA ALA A 213 18.30 14.40 16.82
C ALA A 213 17.34 14.84 15.70
N ASN A 214 16.14 15.33 16.03
CA ASN A 214 15.17 15.85 15.05
C ASN A 214 15.69 17.08 14.29
N LEU A 215 16.64 17.82 14.87
CA LEU A 215 17.26 18.95 14.21
C LEU A 215 18.21 18.53 13.08
N VAL A 216 18.65 17.26 13.06
CA VAL A 216 19.47 16.72 11.98
C VAL A 216 18.69 16.68 10.67
N THR A 217 17.42 16.28 10.73
CA THR A 217 16.53 16.14 9.57
C THR A 217 15.60 17.34 9.39
N SER A 218 15.77 18.39 10.20
CA SER A 218 14.95 19.60 10.13
C SER A 218 15.20 20.39 8.86
N ASP A 219 14.12 20.78 8.19
CA ASP A 219 14.13 21.70 7.05
C ASP A 219 13.99 23.17 7.46
N ALA A 220 14.01 23.46 8.77
CA ALA A 220 13.91 24.83 9.29
C ALA A 220 14.98 25.73 8.66
N LYS A 221 14.55 26.93 8.29
CA LYS A 221 15.39 27.94 7.66
C LYS A 221 15.86 28.97 8.69
N GLY A 222 16.96 29.65 8.36
CA GLY A 222 17.47 30.74 9.18
C GLY A 222 16.50 31.92 9.23
N VAL A 223 16.87 32.97 9.96
CA VAL A 223 16.12 34.23 10.01
C VAL A 223 16.85 35.34 9.27
N GLY A 224 16.11 36.41 8.90
CA GLY A 224 16.67 37.57 8.21
C GLY A 224 17.36 37.19 6.91
N GLN A 225 18.61 37.60 6.74
CA GLN A 225 19.39 37.35 5.52
C GLN A 225 19.71 35.87 5.24
N PHE A 226 19.39 34.96 6.17
CA PHE A 226 19.55 33.51 6.00
C PHE A 226 18.22 32.76 5.83
N GLN A 227 17.11 33.45 5.60
CA GLN A 227 15.77 32.83 5.44
C GLN A 227 15.65 31.80 4.32
N ASN A 228 16.58 31.80 3.36
CA ASN A 228 16.64 30.83 2.27
C ASN A 228 17.65 29.69 2.52
N ARG A 229 18.35 29.70 3.67
CA ARG A 229 19.37 28.71 4.03
C ARG A 229 18.85 27.84 5.17
N HIS A 230 19.12 26.54 5.14
CA HIS A 230 18.82 25.64 6.25
C HIS A 230 19.58 26.09 7.49
N TRP A 231 18.92 26.06 8.65
CA TRP A 231 19.44 26.53 9.93
C TRP A 231 20.14 25.45 10.75
N HIS A 232 19.93 24.17 10.42
CA HIS A 232 20.52 23.04 11.15
C HIS A 232 21.43 22.20 10.25
N PHE A 233 21.50 20.88 10.51
CA PHE A 233 22.45 19.98 9.87
C PHE A 233 22.33 19.97 8.34
N ARG A 234 21.11 20.07 7.80
CA ARG A 234 20.81 20.11 6.36
C ARG A 234 21.40 21.31 5.61
N ALA A 235 22.08 22.23 6.29
CA ALA A 235 22.95 23.24 5.68
C ALA A 235 23.95 22.64 4.65
N PHE A 236 24.37 21.37 4.80
CA PHE A 236 25.22 20.72 3.78
C PHE A 236 24.55 20.68 2.40
N ARG A 237 23.21 20.58 2.35
CA ARG A 237 22.46 20.54 1.09
C ARG A 237 22.56 21.88 0.36
N ASP A 238 22.56 23.00 1.08
CA ASP A 238 22.73 24.32 0.49
C ASP A 238 24.15 24.52 -0.05
N PHE A 239 25.16 24.08 0.69
CA PHE A 239 26.54 24.04 0.20
C PHE A 239 26.65 23.23 -1.09
N LEU A 240 26.11 22.00 -1.11
CA LEU A 240 26.20 21.12 -2.28
C LEU A 240 25.39 21.61 -3.47
N ALA A 241 24.24 22.26 -3.24
CA ALA A 241 23.48 22.91 -4.31
C ALA A 241 24.27 24.05 -4.97
N ALA A 242 25.12 24.74 -4.20
CA ALA A 242 25.99 25.81 -4.68
C ALA A 242 27.28 25.35 -5.38
N VAL A 243 27.57 24.04 -5.40
CA VAL A 243 28.76 23.51 -6.07
C VAL A 243 28.63 23.64 -7.59
N LEU A 244 29.66 24.23 -8.19
CA LEU A 244 29.80 24.42 -9.63
C LEU A 244 29.71 23.07 -10.38
N PRO A 245 29.03 23.01 -11.54
CA PRO A 245 28.89 21.76 -12.31
C PRO A 245 30.21 21.01 -12.55
N ALA A 246 31.30 21.73 -12.82
CA ALA A 246 32.63 21.16 -13.05
C ALA A 246 33.23 20.43 -11.83
N LEU A 247 32.74 20.74 -10.62
CA LEU A 247 33.26 20.21 -9.36
C LEU A 247 32.31 19.17 -8.72
N ARG A 248 31.14 18.89 -9.33
CA ARG A 248 30.14 17.96 -8.78
C ARG A 248 30.57 16.49 -8.77
N ASN A 249 31.64 16.16 -9.48
CA ASN A 249 32.24 14.83 -9.48
C ASN A 249 33.34 14.67 -8.41
N LEU A 250 33.59 15.69 -7.59
CA LEU A 250 34.61 15.61 -6.54
C LEU A 250 34.06 14.97 -5.26
N PRO A 251 34.90 14.28 -4.47
CA PRO A 251 34.49 13.78 -3.16
C PRO A 251 34.27 14.96 -2.18
N VAL A 252 33.34 14.78 -1.24
CA VAL A 252 32.99 15.78 -0.22
C VAL A 252 33.30 15.23 1.17
N PHE A 253 33.94 16.04 2.01
CA PHE A 253 34.25 15.72 3.40
C PHE A 253 33.55 16.72 4.32
N ILE A 254 32.64 16.27 5.18
CA ILE A 254 32.15 17.08 6.30
C ILE A 254 33.20 16.96 7.41
N THR A 255 34.06 17.97 7.53
CA THR A 255 35.24 17.96 8.41
C THR A 255 34.93 18.38 9.84
N ALA A 256 33.73 18.89 10.11
CA ALA A 256 33.23 19.11 11.46
C ALA A 256 31.70 19.08 11.49
N ALA A 257 31.13 18.32 12.43
CA ALA A 257 29.72 18.35 12.74
C ALA A 257 29.40 18.16 14.22
N ALA A 258 28.54 19.02 14.76
CA ALA A 258 28.20 19.05 16.19
C ALA A 258 26.88 19.78 16.46
N PRO A 259 26.26 19.58 17.64
CA PRO A 259 25.34 20.56 18.22
C PRO A 259 26.13 21.79 18.75
N LEU A 260 25.59 23.01 18.60
CA LEU A 260 26.29 24.25 19.02
C LEU A 260 25.81 24.84 20.35
N ASP A 261 24.51 24.75 20.67
CA ASP A 261 23.94 25.36 21.87
C ASP A 261 22.98 24.37 22.55
N PRO A 262 23.30 23.81 23.74
CA PRO A 262 24.47 24.09 24.58
C PRO A 262 25.74 23.27 24.22
N GLY A 263 25.80 22.68 23.03
CA GLY A 263 26.85 21.72 22.65
C GLY A 263 26.53 20.27 23.06
N TRP A 264 27.55 19.40 23.08
CA TRP A 264 27.42 18.04 23.61
C TRP A 264 27.14 18.09 25.11
N THR A 265 26.01 17.53 25.54
CA THR A 265 25.76 17.23 26.96
C THR A 265 25.94 15.75 27.20
N ASN A 266 26.17 15.30 28.44
CA ASN A 266 26.35 13.87 28.74
C ASN A 266 25.02 13.10 28.67
N ALA A 267 24.42 13.02 27.49
CA ALA A 267 23.15 12.37 27.20
C ALA A 267 23.23 11.61 25.88
N HIS A 268 22.60 10.43 25.83
CA HIS A 268 22.47 9.65 24.60
C HIS A 268 21.20 10.10 23.88
N ARG A 269 21.33 10.97 22.87
CA ARG A 269 20.19 11.58 22.17
C ARG A 269 19.95 11.03 20.77
N GLY A 270 20.77 10.09 20.31
CA GLY A 270 20.67 9.48 18.99
C GLY A 270 21.10 10.40 17.84
N TRP A 271 21.77 11.51 18.16
CA TRP A 271 22.11 12.57 17.20
C TRP A 271 23.12 12.07 16.17
N MET A 272 24.14 11.31 16.60
CA MET A 272 25.17 10.79 15.71
C MET A 272 24.60 9.74 14.76
N SER A 273 23.69 8.91 15.26
CA SER A 273 22.94 7.95 14.44
C SER A 273 22.05 8.66 13.40
N ALA A 274 21.31 9.70 13.81
CA ALA A 274 20.49 10.49 12.90
C ALA A 274 21.34 11.17 11.81
N ALA A 275 22.49 11.75 12.18
CA ALA A 275 23.37 12.43 11.25
C ALA A 275 23.99 11.47 10.22
N LEU A 276 24.46 10.29 10.65
CA LEU A 276 24.98 9.27 9.74
C LEU A 276 23.87 8.70 8.84
N ASN A 277 22.66 8.50 9.35
CA ASN A 277 21.51 8.08 8.56
C ASN A 277 21.15 9.10 7.47
N GLU A 278 21.11 10.39 7.80
CA GLU A 278 20.81 11.46 6.85
C GLU A 278 21.86 11.51 5.72
N ILE A 279 23.15 11.38 6.05
CA ILE A 279 24.21 11.32 5.03
C ILE A 279 24.15 10.03 4.21
N ASN A 280 23.85 8.88 4.83
CA ASN A 280 23.68 7.62 4.12
C ASN A 280 22.51 7.68 3.12
N ALA A 281 21.38 8.26 3.52
CA ALA A 281 20.22 8.48 2.65
C ALA A 281 20.54 9.47 1.52
N TRP A 282 21.32 10.52 1.79
CA TRP A 282 21.83 11.41 0.75
C TRP A 282 22.70 10.65 -0.26
N ASN A 283 23.61 9.81 0.23
CA ASN A 283 24.56 9.06 -0.61
C ASN A 283 23.92 7.94 -1.43
N SER A 284 22.80 7.36 -0.98
CA SER A 284 22.07 6.32 -1.70
C SER A 284 21.41 6.82 -2.98
N VAL A 285 21.16 8.14 -3.07
CA VAL A 285 20.69 8.75 -4.32
C VAL A 285 21.87 8.91 -5.27
N SER A 286 21.89 8.12 -6.34
CA SER A 286 23.02 8.07 -7.29
C SER A 286 23.35 9.42 -7.94
N ALA A 287 22.34 10.28 -8.11
CA ALA A 287 22.44 11.62 -8.67
C ALA A 287 23.09 12.64 -7.70
N ASN A 288 23.08 12.37 -6.39
CA ASN A 288 23.68 13.26 -5.41
C ASN A 288 25.20 13.16 -5.45
N GLN A 289 25.88 14.28 -5.20
CA GLN A 289 27.32 14.31 -4.98
C GLN A 289 27.62 13.62 -3.64
N PRO A 290 28.38 12.51 -3.64
CA PRO A 290 28.49 11.67 -2.45
C PRO A 290 29.47 12.23 -1.42
N ILE A 291 29.04 12.18 -0.16
CA ILE A 291 29.81 12.62 1.02
C ILE A 291 30.58 11.42 1.57
N GLN A 292 31.90 11.55 1.63
CA GLN A 292 32.81 10.49 1.99
C GLN A 292 33.04 10.40 3.50
N ALA A 293 33.02 11.54 4.19
CA ALA A 293 33.28 11.63 5.62
C ALA A 293 32.25 12.53 6.33
N LEU A 294 31.80 12.10 7.51
CA LEU A 294 31.06 12.90 8.48
C LEU A 294 31.81 12.86 9.82
N CYS A 295 32.55 13.93 10.12
CA CYS A 295 33.45 13.96 11.27
C CYS A 295 32.83 14.71 12.46
N PHE A 296 32.60 14.00 13.57
CA PHE A 296 31.99 14.58 14.75
C PHE A 296 32.97 15.47 15.52
N ALA A 297 32.59 16.74 15.69
CA ALA A 297 33.43 17.78 16.26
C ALA A 297 33.06 18.08 17.72
N ARG A 298 33.99 18.03 18.67
CA ARG A 298 35.33 17.44 18.61
C ARG A 298 35.56 16.46 19.75
N TRP A 299 36.51 15.55 19.58
CA TRP A 299 36.83 14.56 20.59
C TRP A 299 37.36 15.23 21.86
N GLN A 300 38.39 16.08 21.73
CA GLN A 300 39.02 16.75 22.88
C GLN A 300 38.34 18.08 23.21
N SER A 301 38.27 18.44 24.49
CA SER A 301 37.88 19.79 24.91
C SER A 301 39.08 20.72 24.86
N ILE A 302 39.07 21.74 23.99
CA ILE A 302 40.19 22.67 23.82
C ILE A 302 39.86 24.04 24.45
N PRO A 303 40.80 24.65 25.22
CA PRO A 303 40.62 25.99 25.76
C PRO A 303 40.35 27.03 24.66
N GLY A 304 39.23 27.74 24.76
CA GLY A 304 38.80 28.76 23.79
C GLY A 304 37.73 28.31 22.79
N ASP A 305 37.34 27.04 22.76
CA ASP A 305 36.15 26.61 22.01
C ASP A 305 34.84 27.04 22.68
N PRO A 306 33.73 27.09 21.91
CA PRO A 306 32.40 27.15 22.50
C PRO A 306 32.20 26.07 23.59
N PRO A 307 31.57 26.41 24.73
CA PRO A 307 31.24 25.43 25.76
C PRO A 307 30.50 24.22 25.19
N GLY A 308 30.89 23.01 25.60
CA GLY A 308 30.24 21.77 25.17
C GLY A 308 30.70 21.21 23.82
N LEU A 309 31.68 21.80 23.12
CA LEU A 309 32.13 21.28 21.82
C LEU A 309 32.96 19.98 21.91
N GLY A 310 33.66 19.73 23.02
CA GLY A 310 34.39 18.48 23.28
C GLY A 310 33.48 17.37 23.87
N PHE A 311 33.67 16.09 23.55
CA PHE A 311 32.85 15.00 24.11
C PHE A 311 33.57 13.76 24.66
N ALA A 312 34.91 13.71 24.66
CA ALA A 312 35.66 12.57 25.20
C ALA A 312 35.37 12.26 26.69
N ASP A 313 34.96 13.27 27.46
CA ASP A 313 34.61 13.17 28.87
C ASP A 313 33.13 12.85 29.13
N LYS A 314 32.34 12.54 28.08
CA LYS A 314 30.88 12.35 28.15
C LYS A 314 30.50 10.91 27.76
N PRO A 315 30.47 9.95 28.70
CA PRO A 315 30.22 8.54 28.42
C PRO A 315 28.94 8.26 27.62
N GLN A 316 27.87 9.02 27.85
CA GLN A 316 26.60 8.81 27.15
C GLN A 316 26.65 9.26 25.68
N VAL A 317 27.47 10.27 25.36
CA VAL A 317 27.72 10.69 23.96
C VAL A 317 28.58 9.64 23.25
N ILE A 318 29.55 9.05 23.94
CA ILE A 318 30.34 7.93 23.40
C ILE A 318 29.46 6.71 23.14
N ASN A 319 28.44 6.47 23.97
CA ASN A 319 27.46 5.42 23.71
C ASN A 319 26.61 5.71 22.47
N ASP A 320 26.24 6.97 22.22
CA ASP A 320 25.58 7.39 20.97
C ASP A 320 26.47 7.07 19.75
N LEU A 321 27.77 7.40 19.82
CA LEU A 321 28.74 7.04 18.79
C LEU A 321 28.79 5.51 18.56
N ARG A 322 28.87 4.72 19.63
CA ARG A 322 28.92 3.25 19.53
C ARG A 322 27.62 2.67 18.96
N ALA A 323 26.47 3.22 19.33
CA ALA A 323 25.18 2.83 18.76
C ALA A 323 25.11 3.15 17.26
N ALA A 324 25.55 4.34 16.86
CA ALA A 324 25.62 4.72 15.45
C ALA A 324 26.53 3.76 14.66
N LEU A 325 27.68 3.40 15.23
CA LEU A 325 28.64 2.45 14.65
C LEU A 325 28.14 1.00 14.60
N GLN A 326 26.97 0.65 15.13
CA GLN A 326 26.35 -0.66 14.87
C GLN A 326 25.82 -0.77 13.43
N ASN A 327 25.45 0.35 12.80
CA ASN A 327 24.89 0.40 11.44
C ASN A 327 25.98 0.48 10.35
N ASP A 328 25.76 -0.16 9.20
CA ASP A 328 26.79 -0.31 8.14
C ASP A 328 26.81 0.88 7.15
N PHE A 329 27.13 2.07 7.63
CA PHE A 329 27.17 3.29 6.81
C PHE A 329 28.43 3.37 5.93
N ARG A 330 28.30 2.91 4.69
CA ARG A 330 29.40 2.87 3.69
C ARG A 330 29.41 4.09 2.78
N LEU A 331 30.60 4.52 2.38
CA LEU A 331 30.75 5.60 1.40
C LEU A 331 30.60 5.09 -0.04
N ARG A 332 30.33 6.02 -0.96
CA ARG A 332 30.31 5.80 -2.41
C ARG A 332 31.24 6.82 -3.05
N TRP A 333 32.34 6.38 -3.66
CA TRP A 333 33.23 7.30 -4.37
C TRP A 333 32.54 7.84 -5.64
N PRO A 334 32.68 9.14 -5.96
CA PRO A 334 32.15 9.70 -7.20
C PRO A 334 32.67 8.93 -8.43
N GLY A 335 31.78 8.62 -9.38
CA GLY A 335 32.14 7.96 -10.63
C GLY A 335 32.24 6.42 -10.59
N LEU A 336 32.05 5.78 -9.42
CA LEU A 336 31.88 4.32 -9.31
C LEU A 336 30.38 3.94 -9.23
N PRO A 337 29.93 2.85 -9.89
CA PRO A 337 28.59 2.33 -9.70
C PRO A 337 28.39 1.89 -8.24
N PRO A 338 27.15 1.96 -7.70
CA PRO A 338 26.87 1.41 -6.38
C PRO A 338 27.24 -0.09 -6.35
N THR A 339 27.94 -0.52 -5.30
CA THR A 339 28.28 -1.93 -5.11
C THR A 339 26.97 -2.74 -5.08
N PRO A 340 26.78 -3.74 -5.97
CA PRO A 340 25.56 -4.54 -5.99
C PRO A 340 25.32 -5.22 -4.64
N ASP A 341 24.07 -5.26 -4.18
CA ASP A 341 23.69 -5.88 -2.91
C ASP A 341 24.20 -7.32 -2.78
N PHE A 342 24.06 -8.09 -3.86
CA PHE A 342 24.40 -9.51 -3.92
C PHE A 342 25.35 -9.76 -5.07
N GLN A 343 26.64 -9.91 -4.77
CA GLN A 343 27.67 -10.16 -5.78
C GLN A 343 28.67 -11.21 -5.31
N ALA A 344 28.83 -12.26 -6.11
CA ALA A 344 29.74 -13.36 -5.88
C ALA A 344 31.01 -13.23 -6.71
N GLN A 345 32.15 -13.54 -6.09
CA GLN A 345 33.41 -13.80 -6.78
C GLN A 345 33.78 -15.27 -6.57
N TRP A 346 33.75 -16.06 -7.64
CA TRP A 346 34.10 -17.48 -7.59
C TRP A 346 35.60 -17.66 -7.40
N VAL A 347 35.98 -18.43 -6.37
CA VAL A 347 37.38 -18.69 -6.01
C VAL A 347 37.79 -20.09 -6.48
N ALA A 348 36.91 -21.09 -6.28
CA ALA A 348 37.13 -22.46 -6.77
C ALA A 348 35.79 -23.18 -6.98
N ALA A 349 35.72 -24.02 -8.00
CA ALA A 349 34.58 -24.88 -8.30
C ALA A 349 34.91 -26.37 -8.16
N LEU A 350 33.86 -27.20 -8.27
CA LEU A 350 33.94 -28.64 -8.14
C LEU A 350 34.80 -29.24 -9.29
N PRO A 351 35.86 -30.03 -8.97
CA PRO A 351 36.73 -30.61 -9.99
C PRO A 351 36.05 -31.80 -10.69
N VAL A 352 35.95 -31.75 -12.03
CA VAL A 352 35.42 -32.84 -12.86
C VAL A 352 36.59 -33.59 -13.53
N PRO A 353 36.78 -34.90 -13.28
CA PRO A 353 37.86 -35.65 -13.91
C PRO A 353 37.76 -35.61 -15.45
N GLN A 354 38.80 -35.07 -16.10
CA GLN A 354 38.89 -34.95 -17.56
C GLN A 354 37.69 -34.24 -18.24
N ASN A 355 36.86 -33.52 -17.49
CA ASN A 355 35.58 -32.98 -17.96
C ASN A 355 34.66 -34.03 -18.61
N GLN A 356 34.71 -35.28 -18.13
CA GLN A 356 33.90 -36.38 -18.65
C GLN A 356 33.10 -37.06 -17.54
N LEU A 357 31.84 -37.37 -17.83
CA LEU A 357 30.95 -38.14 -16.97
C LEU A 357 30.19 -39.20 -17.79
N THR A 358 29.69 -40.24 -17.14
CA THR A 358 28.67 -41.12 -17.75
C THR A 358 27.27 -40.61 -17.43
N THR A 359 26.27 -41.03 -18.21
CA THR A 359 24.87 -40.66 -17.96
C THR A 359 24.48 -40.97 -16.51
N ASN A 360 23.78 -40.02 -15.86
CA ASN A 360 23.36 -40.07 -14.45
C ASN A 360 24.48 -40.18 -13.38
N GLN A 361 25.76 -40.09 -13.73
CA GLN A 361 26.85 -40.15 -12.75
C GLN A 361 26.76 -39.00 -11.72
N ILE A 362 27.05 -39.30 -10.44
CA ILE A 362 27.14 -38.30 -9.36
C ILE A 362 28.59 -38.19 -8.89
N ILE A 363 29.10 -36.96 -8.80
CA ILE A 363 30.41 -36.63 -8.23
C ILE A 363 30.27 -35.63 -7.07
N GLY A 364 31.20 -35.66 -6.12
CA GLY A 364 31.19 -34.78 -4.95
C GLY A 364 32.44 -33.90 -4.85
N GLY A 365 32.33 -32.70 -4.29
CA GLY A 365 33.48 -31.81 -4.09
C GLY A 365 33.19 -30.53 -3.31
N ARG A 366 34.18 -29.64 -3.29
CA ARG A 366 34.15 -28.34 -2.59
C ARG A 366 33.96 -27.18 -3.58
N VAL A 367 33.18 -26.18 -3.17
CA VAL A 367 33.01 -24.91 -3.90
C VAL A 367 33.32 -23.74 -2.97
N VAL A 368 34.07 -22.74 -3.46
CA VAL A 368 34.54 -21.59 -2.68
C VAL A 368 34.17 -20.30 -3.39
N VAL A 369 33.48 -19.40 -2.67
CA VAL A 369 32.94 -18.15 -3.24
C VAL A 369 33.15 -17.01 -2.25
N LYS A 370 33.62 -15.85 -2.71
CA LYS A 370 33.78 -14.64 -1.89
C LYS A 370 32.59 -13.70 -2.08
N ASN A 371 32.06 -13.17 -0.98
CA ASN A 371 31.06 -12.11 -1.01
C ASN A 371 31.75 -10.79 -1.34
N VAL A 372 31.46 -10.22 -2.50
CA VAL A 372 31.94 -8.90 -2.94
C VAL A 372 30.79 -7.89 -3.08
N GLY A 373 29.57 -8.28 -2.69
CA GLY A 373 28.38 -7.43 -2.69
C GLY A 373 28.23 -6.62 -1.40
N ALA A 374 27.25 -5.72 -1.37
CA ALA A 374 27.01 -4.81 -0.26
C ALA A 374 26.28 -5.46 0.94
N LYS A 375 25.55 -6.57 0.74
CA LYS A 375 24.80 -7.26 1.79
C LYS A 375 25.47 -8.54 2.28
N ALA A 376 25.24 -8.85 3.55
CA ALA A 376 25.62 -10.15 4.12
C ALA A 376 24.77 -11.28 3.52
N TRP A 377 25.40 -12.42 3.26
CA TRP A 377 24.71 -13.64 2.88
C TRP A 377 24.28 -14.36 4.15
N LEU A 378 22.97 -14.48 4.35
CA LEU A 378 22.41 -15.12 5.54
C LEU A 378 22.37 -16.65 5.35
N ALA A 379 22.87 -17.41 6.32
CA ALA A 379 22.85 -18.88 6.29
C ALA A 379 21.49 -19.49 6.71
N GLY A 380 20.63 -18.70 7.37
CA GLY A 380 19.29 -19.09 7.82
C GLY A 380 18.28 -17.94 7.74
N GLY A 381 17.05 -18.18 8.16
CA GLY A 381 15.94 -17.21 8.12
C GLY A 381 14.93 -17.49 7.00
N VAL A 382 14.11 -16.48 6.66
CA VAL A 382 13.03 -16.60 5.65
C VAL A 382 13.58 -16.83 4.24
N ASN A 383 14.68 -16.16 3.90
CA ASN A 383 15.31 -16.21 2.57
C ASN A 383 16.83 -16.47 2.68
N PRO A 384 17.27 -17.67 3.12
CA PRO A 384 18.69 -17.99 3.23
C PRO A 384 19.37 -18.03 1.85
N ILE A 385 20.66 -17.72 1.82
CA ILE A 385 21.47 -17.86 0.61
C ILE A 385 21.98 -19.30 0.50
N ARG A 386 21.78 -19.92 -0.66
CA ARG A 386 22.25 -21.27 -0.98
C ARG A 386 23.02 -21.31 -2.29
N LEU A 387 23.80 -22.37 -2.49
CA LEU A 387 24.43 -22.70 -3.76
C LEU A 387 23.56 -23.70 -4.51
N GLY A 388 23.39 -23.48 -5.82
CA GLY A 388 22.76 -24.44 -6.73
C GLY A 388 23.49 -24.52 -8.06
N TYR A 389 23.02 -25.39 -8.95
CA TYR A 389 23.54 -25.49 -10.32
C TYR A 389 22.45 -25.83 -11.33
N ARG A 390 22.68 -25.48 -12.60
CA ARG A 390 21.78 -25.79 -13.74
C ARG A 390 22.59 -26.30 -14.93
N TRP A 391 22.03 -27.24 -15.69
CA TRP A 391 22.66 -27.81 -16.87
C TRP A 391 22.09 -27.20 -18.15
N TYR A 392 22.95 -26.95 -19.12
CA TYR A 392 22.59 -26.43 -20.43
C TYR A 392 23.22 -27.30 -21.51
N ASN A 393 22.52 -27.54 -22.62
CA ASN A 393 23.12 -28.17 -23.80
C ASN A 393 24.01 -27.18 -24.57
N ALA A 394 24.68 -27.65 -25.61
CA ALA A 394 25.53 -26.83 -26.48
C ALA A 394 24.80 -25.63 -27.14
N GLN A 395 23.46 -25.68 -27.24
CA GLN A 395 22.62 -24.60 -27.78
C GLN A 395 22.16 -23.60 -26.70
N GLY A 396 22.57 -23.79 -25.44
CA GLY A 396 22.17 -22.93 -24.32
C GLY A 396 20.76 -23.19 -23.79
N VAL A 397 20.14 -24.32 -24.14
CA VAL A 397 18.83 -24.73 -23.61
C VAL A 397 19.03 -25.46 -22.27
N GLU A 398 18.29 -25.05 -21.26
CA GLU A 398 18.34 -25.68 -19.93
C GLU A 398 17.81 -27.12 -19.97
N ILE A 399 18.54 -28.04 -19.33
CA ILE A 399 18.24 -29.47 -19.25
C ILE A 399 17.81 -29.79 -17.82
N PRO A 400 16.50 -29.97 -17.57
CA PRO A 400 16.01 -30.30 -16.24
C PRO A 400 16.43 -31.73 -15.84
N LEU A 401 16.81 -31.91 -14.58
CA LEU A 401 17.10 -33.22 -13.99
C LEU A 401 15.91 -33.70 -13.15
N THR A 402 15.64 -35.01 -13.18
CA THR A 402 14.59 -35.66 -12.38
C THR A 402 15.20 -36.78 -11.53
N PRO A 403 15.07 -36.78 -10.19
CA PRO A 403 14.47 -35.72 -9.36
C PRO A 403 15.29 -34.41 -9.37
N SER A 404 14.68 -33.33 -8.89
CA SER A 404 15.27 -31.99 -8.86
C SER A 404 16.53 -31.92 -7.99
N ILE A 405 17.41 -30.97 -8.34
CA ILE A 405 18.73 -30.79 -7.73
C ILE A 405 18.59 -30.22 -6.31
N GLU A 406 19.42 -30.70 -5.37
CA GLU A 406 19.51 -30.14 -4.01
C GLU A 406 20.26 -28.80 -3.99
N HIS A 407 19.79 -27.85 -3.19
CA HIS A 407 20.49 -26.59 -2.90
C HIS A 407 21.33 -26.69 -1.61
N PHE A 408 22.60 -26.29 -1.68
CA PHE A 408 23.59 -26.45 -0.62
C PHE A 408 23.62 -25.22 0.31
N SER A 409 23.52 -25.43 1.61
CA SER A 409 23.47 -24.36 2.62
C SER A 409 24.85 -23.80 2.97
N LEU A 410 24.88 -22.51 3.33
CA LEU A 410 26.03 -21.90 3.99
C LEU A 410 26.20 -22.42 5.42
N ALA A 411 27.44 -22.55 5.88
CA ALA A 411 27.74 -22.93 7.27
C ALA A 411 27.46 -21.80 8.29
N GLN A 412 27.62 -20.54 7.87
CA GLN A 412 27.42 -19.33 8.69
C GLN A 412 27.16 -18.12 7.80
N ASN A 413 26.71 -17.01 8.40
CA ASN A 413 26.52 -15.75 7.68
C ASN A 413 27.85 -15.26 7.09
N VAL A 414 27.83 -14.81 5.84
CA VAL A 414 29.04 -14.36 5.12
C VAL A 414 28.91 -12.86 4.86
N LEU A 415 29.64 -12.06 5.62
CA LEU A 415 29.66 -10.61 5.48
C LEU A 415 30.36 -10.17 4.18
N PRO A 416 30.08 -8.96 3.68
CA PRO A 416 30.85 -8.37 2.57
C PRO A 416 32.36 -8.47 2.80
N GLY A 417 33.07 -9.01 1.81
CA GLY A 417 34.51 -9.26 1.84
C GLY A 417 34.92 -10.66 2.36
N GLN A 418 34.03 -11.42 2.99
CA GLN A 418 34.31 -12.76 3.51
C GLN A 418 34.14 -13.85 2.44
N THR A 419 34.73 -15.02 2.69
CA THR A 419 34.67 -16.19 1.82
C THR A 419 33.73 -17.26 2.41
N ALA A 420 32.78 -17.70 1.60
CA ALA A 420 31.95 -18.86 1.81
C ALA A 420 32.65 -20.13 1.30
N ILE A 421 32.50 -21.22 2.05
CA ILE A 421 32.95 -22.56 1.63
C ILE A 421 31.75 -23.51 1.72
N PHE A 422 31.42 -24.14 0.59
CA PHE A 422 30.42 -25.20 0.51
C PHE A 422 31.13 -26.55 0.43
N GLU A 423 30.98 -27.35 1.47
CA GLU A 423 31.52 -28.71 1.54
C GLU A 423 30.50 -29.73 1.00
N ASN A 424 30.97 -30.84 0.44
CA ASN A 424 30.15 -31.96 -0.04
C ASN A 424 29.08 -31.59 -1.09
N VAL A 425 29.38 -30.64 -1.98
CA VAL A 425 28.54 -30.32 -3.14
C VAL A 425 28.46 -31.54 -4.05
N LYS A 426 27.26 -32.04 -4.34
CA LYS A 426 27.01 -33.18 -5.23
C LYS A 426 26.52 -32.72 -6.60
N LEU A 427 27.26 -33.04 -7.65
CA LEU A 427 26.90 -32.77 -9.04
C LEU A 427 26.43 -34.06 -9.73
N ARG A 428 25.20 -34.08 -10.23
CA ARG A 428 24.63 -35.17 -11.04
C ARG A 428 24.64 -34.83 -12.53
N ALA A 429 25.12 -35.74 -13.37
CA ALA A 429 25.13 -35.61 -14.84
C ALA A 429 23.75 -35.88 -15.48
N PRO A 430 23.45 -35.27 -16.64
CA PRO A 430 22.27 -35.57 -17.44
C PRO A 430 22.13 -37.06 -17.82
N GLN A 431 20.89 -37.49 -18.09
CA GLN A 431 20.57 -38.86 -18.50
C GLN A 431 20.87 -39.17 -19.97
N TRP A 432 21.11 -38.14 -20.78
CA TRP A 432 21.44 -38.28 -22.20
C TRP A 432 22.92 -37.98 -22.43
N GLN A 433 23.50 -38.68 -23.41
CA GLN A 433 24.85 -38.39 -23.85
C GLN A 433 24.91 -37.08 -24.64
N GLY A 434 26.03 -36.37 -24.56
CA GLY A 434 26.21 -35.10 -25.25
C GLY A 434 27.21 -34.18 -24.57
N GLU A 435 27.42 -33.01 -25.17
CA GLU A 435 28.18 -31.92 -24.56
C GLU A 435 27.24 -30.96 -23.84
N TYR A 436 27.60 -30.65 -22.59
CA TYR A 436 26.80 -29.80 -21.72
C TYR A 436 27.66 -28.77 -20.98
N VAL A 437 27.03 -27.69 -20.53
CA VAL A 437 27.61 -26.70 -19.62
C VAL A 437 26.82 -26.72 -18.32
N VAL A 438 27.49 -26.99 -17.21
CA VAL A 438 26.92 -26.77 -15.87
C VAL A 438 27.26 -25.37 -15.40
N LYS A 439 26.26 -24.63 -14.89
CA LYS A 439 26.42 -23.31 -14.31
C LYS A 439 26.13 -23.35 -12.82
N PHE A 440 27.13 -23.10 -11.99
CA PHE A 440 26.97 -22.89 -10.55
C PHE A 440 26.58 -21.45 -10.27
N ASP A 441 25.62 -21.28 -9.36
CA ASP A 441 25.06 -19.98 -9.02
C ASP A 441 24.59 -19.94 -7.56
N LEU A 442 24.54 -18.76 -6.97
CA LEU A 442 23.94 -18.55 -5.65
C LEU A 442 22.48 -18.15 -5.81
N ILE A 443 21.64 -18.60 -4.90
CA ILE A 443 20.21 -18.26 -4.86
C ILE A 443 19.85 -17.71 -3.50
N GLN A 444 19.11 -16.60 -3.49
CA GLN A 444 18.33 -16.23 -2.33
C GLN A 444 17.03 -17.03 -2.37
N GLU A 445 16.90 -18.01 -1.49
CA GLU A 445 15.73 -18.90 -1.44
C GLU A 445 14.43 -18.09 -1.36
N GLY A 446 13.44 -18.50 -2.17
CA GLY A 446 12.15 -17.81 -2.29
C GLY A 446 12.19 -16.46 -3.02
N SER A 447 13.34 -16.02 -3.55
CA SER A 447 13.47 -14.73 -4.24
C SER A 447 14.08 -14.87 -5.64
N ALA A 448 15.41 -14.91 -5.76
CA ALA A 448 16.07 -14.89 -7.06
C ALA A 448 17.48 -15.47 -7.02
N TRP A 449 17.91 -15.96 -8.19
CA TRP A 449 19.31 -16.28 -8.46
C TRP A 449 20.16 -15.02 -8.53
N PHE A 450 21.40 -15.09 -8.06
CA PHE A 450 22.36 -14.01 -8.13
C PHE A 450 22.68 -13.64 -9.60
N SER A 451 22.63 -14.60 -10.53
CA SER A 451 22.75 -14.31 -11.96
C SER A 451 21.65 -13.40 -12.49
N ALA A 452 20.43 -13.50 -11.94
CA ALA A 452 19.32 -12.59 -12.30
C ALA A 452 19.54 -11.18 -11.75
N LEU A 453 20.42 -11.03 -10.76
CA LEU A 453 20.90 -9.75 -10.20
C LEU A 453 22.25 -9.33 -10.80
N HIS A 454 22.63 -9.90 -11.95
CA HIS A 454 23.87 -9.61 -12.70
C HIS A 454 25.18 -10.01 -12.00
N SER A 455 25.14 -10.87 -10.98
CA SER A 455 26.35 -11.52 -10.47
C SER A 455 26.82 -12.61 -11.45
N PRO A 456 28.13 -12.77 -11.67
CA PRO A 456 28.63 -13.83 -12.55
C PRO A 456 28.33 -15.23 -11.98
N THR A 457 28.01 -16.18 -12.87
CA THR A 457 27.97 -17.63 -12.58
C THR A 457 29.35 -18.26 -12.77
N GLN A 458 29.51 -19.49 -12.31
CA GLN A 458 30.68 -20.31 -12.62
C GLN A 458 30.30 -21.45 -13.55
N ASP A 459 30.79 -21.39 -14.78
CA ASP A 459 30.42 -22.30 -15.86
C ASP A 459 31.51 -23.38 -16.06
N VAL A 460 31.12 -24.63 -16.29
CA VAL A 460 32.02 -25.77 -16.57
C VAL A 460 31.45 -26.63 -17.71
N THR A 461 32.24 -26.87 -18.76
CA THR A 461 31.87 -27.73 -19.89
C THR A 461 32.19 -29.19 -19.60
N ILE A 462 31.25 -30.11 -19.82
CA ILE A 462 31.34 -31.54 -19.51
C ILE A 462 30.77 -32.38 -20.67
N THR A 463 31.48 -33.43 -21.07
CA THR A 463 30.99 -34.44 -22.02
C THR A 463 30.40 -35.64 -21.28
N VAL A 464 29.17 -36.01 -21.62
CA VAL A 464 28.45 -37.14 -21.01
C VAL A 464 28.39 -38.32 -21.99
N GLN A 465 28.79 -39.53 -21.58
CA GLN A 465 28.86 -40.75 -22.41
C GLN A 465 27.93 -41.88 -21.92
N ALA A 466 27.51 -42.77 -22.83
CA ALA A 466 26.67 -43.94 -22.51
C ALA A 466 27.50 -45.17 -22.03
N PRO A 467 27.02 -45.95 -21.03
CA PRO A 467 27.72 -47.13 -20.52
C PRO A 467 27.60 -48.37 -21.45
N PRO A 468 28.47 -49.41 -21.33
CA PRO A 468 28.53 -50.54 -22.28
C PRO A 468 27.33 -51.49 -22.32
N TYR A 469 26.61 -51.64 -21.21
CA TYR A 469 25.49 -52.57 -21.04
C TYR A 469 24.18 -51.84 -20.71
N ALA A 470 23.90 -50.71 -21.37
CA ALA A 470 22.63 -50.01 -21.22
C ALA A 470 21.54 -50.59 -22.13
N LEU A 471 20.31 -50.65 -21.62
CA LEU A 471 19.14 -51.11 -22.34
C LEU A 471 17.91 -50.30 -21.93
N GLU A 472 16.87 -50.38 -22.76
CA GLU A 472 15.51 -49.90 -22.44
C GLU A 472 14.52 -50.99 -22.85
N TRP A 473 13.65 -51.41 -21.92
CA TRP A 473 12.59 -52.37 -22.21
C TRP A 473 11.47 -51.65 -22.95
N GLU A 474 11.24 -51.97 -24.23
CA GLU A 474 10.20 -51.34 -25.03
C GLU A 474 8.86 -52.09 -24.89
N SER A 475 8.91 -53.42 -24.83
CA SER A 475 7.72 -54.25 -24.62
C SER A 475 8.08 -55.59 -23.98
N VAL A 476 7.28 -56.03 -23.02
CA VAL A 476 7.33 -57.39 -22.46
C VAL A 476 5.95 -58.05 -22.56
N ILE A 477 5.88 -59.36 -22.35
CA ILE A 477 4.59 -60.06 -22.25
C ILE A 477 3.78 -59.49 -21.09
N ASN A 478 2.57 -58.99 -21.38
CA ASN A 478 1.62 -58.49 -20.41
C ASN A 478 0.66 -59.62 -19.95
N PRO A 479 0.72 -60.05 -18.69
CA PRO A 479 -0.18 -61.08 -18.15
C PRO A 479 -1.65 -60.65 -18.03
N GLY A 480 -1.97 -59.39 -18.34
CA GLY A 480 -3.31 -58.80 -18.19
C GLY A 480 -3.55 -58.26 -16.78
N ALA A 481 -4.42 -57.26 -16.66
CA ALA A 481 -4.70 -56.59 -15.38
C ALA A 481 -5.26 -57.52 -14.29
N ASN A 482 -5.91 -58.61 -14.70
CA ASN A 482 -6.49 -59.61 -13.79
C ASN A 482 -5.47 -60.68 -13.37
N GLY A 483 -4.25 -60.64 -13.89
CA GLY A 483 -3.25 -61.67 -13.67
C GLY A 483 -3.53 -62.96 -14.43
N MET A 484 -2.90 -64.05 -14.02
CA MET A 484 -3.01 -65.35 -14.70
C MET A 484 -3.73 -66.36 -13.80
N ALA A 485 -4.61 -67.18 -14.37
CA ALA A 485 -5.12 -68.33 -13.62
C ALA A 485 -3.96 -69.27 -13.23
N LEU A 486 -4.06 -69.93 -12.08
CA LEU A 486 -3.04 -70.88 -11.62
C LEU A 486 -2.69 -71.92 -12.71
N ASN A 487 -1.39 -72.13 -12.95
CA ASN A 487 -0.83 -73.00 -14.00
C ASN A 487 -1.08 -72.62 -15.47
N ALA A 488 -1.65 -71.44 -15.76
CA ALA A 488 -1.85 -71.00 -17.15
C ALA A 488 -0.53 -70.70 -17.88
N ASN A 489 -0.52 -70.87 -19.20
CA ASN A 489 0.57 -70.45 -20.10
C ASN A 489 0.13 -69.24 -20.93
N LEU A 490 1.06 -68.32 -21.16
CA LEU A 490 0.89 -67.16 -22.04
C LEU A 490 2.07 -67.09 -23.02
N ILE A 491 1.79 -66.85 -24.29
CA ILE A 491 2.80 -66.77 -25.36
C ILE A 491 2.79 -65.36 -25.93
N GLY A 492 3.95 -64.75 -26.12
CA GLY A 492 4.06 -63.39 -26.67
C GLY A 492 5.47 -63.05 -27.17
N ALA A 493 5.69 -61.78 -27.48
CA ALA A 493 6.98 -61.25 -27.90
C ALA A 493 7.52 -60.26 -26.86
N VAL A 494 8.84 -60.10 -26.83
CA VAL A 494 9.54 -59.12 -25.97
C VAL A 494 10.49 -58.30 -26.85
N THR A 495 10.48 -56.99 -26.69
CA THR A 495 11.37 -56.06 -27.41
C THR A 495 12.17 -55.20 -26.46
N VAL A 496 13.48 -55.10 -26.70
CA VAL A 496 14.42 -54.37 -25.84
C VAL A 496 15.34 -53.52 -26.72
N LYS A 497 15.44 -52.23 -26.47
CA LYS A 497 16.32 -51.32 -27.18
C LYS A 497 17.72 -51.33 -26.58
N ASN A 498 18.73 -51.41 -27.44
CA ASN A 498 20.11 -51.32 -27.05
C ASN A 498 20.54 -49.86 -26.89
N LEU A 499 20.70 -49.40 -25.65
CA LEU A 499 21.22 -48.05 -25.35
C LEU A 499 22.71 -48.04 -25.04
N GLY A 500 23.33 -49.23 -24.98
CA GLY A 500 24.73 -49.39 -24.64
C GLY A 500 25.66 -49.11 -25.81
N SER A 501 26.95 -49.00 -25.53
CA SER A 501 27.96 -48.77 -26.58
C SER A 501 28.35 -50.03 -27.37
N ARG A 502 27.82 -51.22 -27.04
CA ARG A 502 28.17 -52.50 -27.67
C ARG A 502 27.03 -53.06 -28.52
N THR A 503 27.34 -53.67 -29.66
CA THR A 503 26.39 -54.49 -30.43
C THR A 503 26.08 -55.81 -29.69
N TRP A 504 24.79 -56.14 -29.54
CA TRP A 504 24.32 -57.41 -29.00
C TRP A 504 24.28 -58.46 -30.10
N ARG A 505 24.97 -59.60 -29.90
CA ARG A 505 25.00 -60.67 -30.91
C ARG A 505 23.89 -61.68 -30.66
N LYS A 506 23.19 -62.12 -31.69
CA LYS A 506 22.18 -63.18 -31.66
C LYS A 506 22.79 -64.56 -31.42
N SER A 507 23.92 -64.85 -32.07
CA SER A 507 24.55 -66.17 -32.08
C SER A 507 26.08 -66.09 -31.95
N GLY A 508 26.70 -67.23 -31.68
CA GLY A 508 28.13 -67.34 -31.41
C GLY A 508 28.50 -67.13 -29.93
N PRO A 509 29.80 -67.19 -29.58
CA PRO A 509 30.27 -66.98 -28.20
C PRO A 509 29.89 -65.59 -27.69
N GLY A 510 29.29 -65.52 -26.50
CA GLY A 510 28.85 -64.25 -25.92
C GLY A 510 27.61 -63.66 -26.61
N ASN A 511 26.67 -64.49 -27.05
CA ASN A 511 25.39 -63.99 -27.55
C ASN A 511 24.51 -63.47 -26.41
N VAL A 512 23.54 -62.62 -26.75
CA VAL A 512 22.58 -62.05 -25.81
C VAL A 512 21.28 -62.85 -25.83
N ARG A 513 20.79 -63.23 -24.64
CA ARG A 513 19.59 -64.03 -24.42
C ARG A 513 18.63 -63.34 -23.45
N LEU A 514 17.35 -63.63 -23.60
CA LEU A 514 16.31 -63.18 -22.67
C LEU A 514 15.95 -64.27 -21.67
N GLY A 515 15.86 -63.92 -20.38
CA GLY A 515 15.37 -64.80 -19.32
C GLY A 515 14.34 -64.12 -18.44
N TYR A 516 13.55 -64.93 -17.72
CA TYR A 516 12.68 -64.45 -16.64
C TYR A 516 12.77 -65.29 -15.37
N ARG A 517 12.43 -64.70 -14.24
CA ARG A 517 12.36 -65.34 -12.92
C ARG A 517 11.14 -64.87 -12.15
N TRP A 518 10.51 -65.78 -11.40
CA TRP A 518 9.41 -65.46 -10.48
C TRP A 518 9.93 -65.35 -9.06
N TYR A 519 9.53 -64.31 -8.35
CA TYR A 519 9.81 -64.14 -6.93
C TYR A 519 8.49 -64.06 -6.16
N ASN A 520 8.41 -64.73 -5.02
CA ASN A 520 7.26 -64.57 -4.11
C ASN A 520 7.31 -63.20 -3.41
N ALA A 521 6.28 -62.89 -2.62
CA ALA A 521 6.21 -61.64 -1.85
C ALA A 521 7.38 -61.43 -0.88
N GLN A 522 8.09 -62.49 -0.48
CA GLN A 522 9.28 -62.43 0.39
C GLN A 522 10.59 -62.21 -0.41
N GLY A 523 10.51 -62.03 -1.73
CA GLY A 523 11.68 -61.87 -2.60
C GLY A 523 12.46 -63.17 -2.83
N GLN A 524 11.88 -64.32 -2.51
CA GLN A 524 12.50 -65.63 -2.74
C GLN A 524 12.13 -66.14 -4.14
N LEU A 525 13.12 -66.69 -4.84
CA LEU A 525 12.94 -67.26 -6.18
C LEU A 525 12.00 -68.48 -6.13
N VAL A 526 10.94 -68.44 -6.94
CA VAL A 526 9.95 -69.52 -7.08
C VAL A 526 10.24 -70.29 -8.37
N GLN A 527 10.42 -71.60 -8.24
CA GLN A 527 10.64 -72.48 -9.37
C GLN A 527 9.32 -72.81 -10.05
N VAL A 528 9.24 -72.63 -11.36
CA VAL A 528 8.09 -72.99 -12.19
C VAL A 528 8.49 -74.15 -13.08
N ALA A 529 7.75 -75.27 -13.03
CA ALA A 529 8.09 -76.49 -13.74
C ALA A 529 7.03 -76.90 -14.77
N PRO A 530 7.44 -77.27 -16.01
CA PRO A 530 8.75 -77.05 -16.63
C PRO A 530 9.12 -75.55 -16.79
N TYR A 531 10.39 -75.20 -16.54
CA TYR A 531 10.93 -73.85 -16.74
C TYR A 531 11.19 -73.63 -18.23
N ALA A 532 10.70 -72.51 -18.77
CA ALA A 532 10.79 -72.18 -20.19
C ALA A 532 11.68 -70.96 -20.48
N GLY A 533 12.68 -70.63 -19.65
CA GLY A 533 13.56 -69.47 -19.90
C GLY A 533 14.78 -69.77 -20.79
N ASN A 534 15.39 -68.70 -21.34
CA ASN A 534 16.50 -68.65 -22.31
C ASN A 534 16.06 -68.53 -23.79
N PHE A 535 15.52 -67.36 -24.15
CA PHE A 535 14.97 -67.10 -25.48
C PHE A 535 16.00 -66.44 -26.41
N GLU A 536 15.97 -66.85 -27.68
CA GLU A 536 16.85 -66.32 -28.72
C GLU A 536 16.32 -65.00 -29.29
N MET A 537 17.23 -64.10 -29.62
CA MET A 537 16.93 -62.85 -30.32
C MET A 537 16.79 -63.08 -31.83
N ASP A 538 15.96 -62.30 -32.51
CA ASP A 538 15.66 -62.48 -33.94
C ASP A 538 16.84 -62.09 -34.87
N ALA A 539 17.68 -61.11 -34.49
CA ALA A 539 18.87 -60.65 -35.24
C ALA A 539 19.90 -59.97 -34.33
N ASP A 540 21.14 -59.75 -34.80
CA ASP A 540 22.14 -58.90 -34.10
C ASP A 540 21.63 -57.45 -33.94
N THR A 541 21.87 -56.83 -32.78
CA THR A 541 21.31 -55.51 -32.44
C THR A 541 22.41 -54.49 -32.08
N PRO A 542 22.79 -53.59 -33.01
CA PRO A 542 23.72 -52.49 -32.75
C PRO A 542 23.19 -51.46 -31.73
N PRO A 543 24.06 -50.58 -31.18
CA PRO A 543 23.63 -49.43 -30.38
C PRO A 543 22.55 -48.60 -31.08
N GLY A 544 21.50 -48.25 -30.35
CA GLY A 544 20.33 -47.50 -30.80
C GLY A 544 19.23 -48.33 -31.47
N GLN A 545 19.44 -49.62 -31.75
CA GLN A 545 18.46 -50.51 -32.38
C GLN A 545 17.72 -51.38 -31.37
N THR A 546 16.58 -51.94 -31.79
CA THR A 546 15.74 -52.82 -30.98
C THR A 546 16.01 -54.29 -31.26
N ALA A 547 16.18 -55.06 -30.19
CA ALA A 547 16.19 -56.51 -30.15
C ALA A 547 14.77 -57.04 -29.99
N THR A 548 14.39 -58.04 -30.79
CA THR A 548 13.09 -58.72 -30.70
C THR A 548 13.29 -60.20 -30.35
N PHE A 549 12.47 -60.71 -29.45
CA PHE A 549 12.40 -62.12 -29.04
C PHE A 549 10.99 -62.63 -29.35
N SER A 550 10.84 -63.34 -30.46
CA SER A 550 9.56 -63.87 -30.94
C SER A 550 9.29 -65.26 -30.32
N ALA A 551 8.06 -65.52 -29.85
CA ALA A 551 7.63 -66.78 -29.22
C ALA A 551 8.17 -67.06 -27.79
N VAL A 552 8.20 -66.03 -26.96
CA VAL A 552 8.48 -66.15 -25.53
C VAL A 552 7.30 -66.82 -24.84
N VAL A 553 7.55 -67.90 -24.08
CA VAL A 553 6.53 -68.65 -23.33
C VAL A 553 6.65 -68.35 -21.84
N LEU A 554 5.66 -67.64 -21.31
CA LEU A 554 5.53 -67.33 -19.88
C LEU A 554 4.57 -68.31 -19.21
N ARG A 555 4.99 -68.92 -18.10
CA ARG A 555 4.17 -69.84 -17.32
C ARG A 555 3.89 -69.31 -15.92
N ALA A 556 2.63 -69.38 -15.50
CA ALA A 556 2.18 -68.96 -14.17
C ALA A 556 2.57 -69.97 -13.07
N PRO A 557 2.88 -69.48 -11.84
CA PRO A 557 3.00 -70.31 -10.65
C PRO A 557 1.74 -71.15 -10.35
N SER A 558 1.93 -72.24 -9.60
CA SER A 558 0.88 -73.22 -9.29
C SER A 558 0.06 -72.89 -8.03
N ALA A 559 0.40 -71.82 -7.32
CA ALA A 559 -0.28 -71.37 -6.11
C ALA A 559 -0.76 -69.93 -6.29
N GLU A 560 -1.97 -69.65 -5.80
CA GLU A 560 -2.53 -68.30 -5.81
C GLU A 560 -1.66 -67.31 -5.01
N GLY A 561 -1.69 -66.06 -5.41
CA GLY A 561 -0.95 -64.98 -4.75
C GLY A 561 -0.23 -64.04 -5.69
N ALA A 562 0.41 -63.04 -5.10
CA ALA A 562 1.17 -62.01 -5.79
C ALA A 562 2.63 -62.45 -5.99
N TYR A 563 3.10 -62.39 -7.22
CA TYR A 563 4.49 -62.70 -7.56
C TYR A 563 5.12 -61.58 -8.39
N THR A 564 6.41 -61.37 -8.20
CA THR A 564 7.22 -60.48 -9.05
C THR A 564 7.85 -61.31 -10.17
N LEU A 565 7.44 -61.05 -11.40
CA LEU A 565 8.07 -61.56 -12.61
C LEU A 565 9.14 -60.59 -13.07
N ARG A 566 10.40 -61.02 -13.01
CA ARG A 566 11.58 -60.24 -13.37
C ARG A 566 12.15 -60.72 -14.69
N TRP A 567 12.28 -59.81 -15.67
CA TRP A 567 12.97 -60.03 -16.94
C TRP A 567 14.38 -59.46 -16.91
N ASP A 568 15.33 -60.16 -17.52
CA ASP A 568 16.72 -59.75 -17.61
C ASP A 568 17.37 -60.26 -18.91
N LEU A 569 18.39 -59.53 -19.39
CA LEU A 569 19.23 -59.96 -20.50
C LEU A 569 20.52 -60.59 -19.97
N ALA A 570 20.90 -61.73 -20.53
CA ALA A 570 22.17 -62.38 -20.28
C ALA A 570 23.10 -62.17 -21.48
N HIS A 571 24.30 -61.65 -21.23
CA HIS A 571 25.43 -61.83 -22.13
C HIS A 571 26.03 -63.21 -21.80
N GLU A 572 25.67 -64.22 -22.59
CA GLU A 572 25.91 -65.63 -22.29
C GLU A 572 27.39 -65.91 -22.03
N GLY A 573 27.68 -66.54 -20.89
CA GLY A 573 29.04 -66.85 -20.46
C GLY A 573 29.86 -65.65 -19.97
N VAL A 574 29.30 -64.44 -19.90
CA VAL A 574 29.99 -63.22 -19.46
C VAL A 574 29.34 -62.60 -18.22
N THR A 575 28.10 -62.13 -18.31
CA THR A 575 27.42 -61.41 -17.22
C THR A 575 25.93 -61.28 -17.53
N TRP A 576 25.10 -61.19 -16.49
CA TRP A 576 23.78 -60.58 -16.65
C TRP A 576 23.94 -59.06 -16.80
N PHE A 577 23.06 -58.44 -17.57
CA PHE A 577 23.06 -56.99 -17.75
C PHE A 577 22.80 -56.29 -16.41
N SER A 578 21.92 -56.86 -15.57
CA SER A 578 21.69 -56.41 -14.19
C SER A 578 22.94 -56.39 -13.31
N GLN A 579 23.87 -57.34 -13.50
CA GLN A 579 25.15 -57.37 -12.77
C GLN A 579 26.12 -56.26 -13.21
N GLN A 580 25.87 -55.64 -14.36
CA GLN A 580 26.59 -54.46 -14.86
C GLN A 580 25.82 -53.16 -14.64
N GLY A 581 24.75 -53.20 -13.83
CA GLY A 581 23.95 -52.03 -13.45
C GLY A 581 22.82 -51.67 -14.42
N ALA A 582 22.49 -52.52 -15.40
CA ALA A 582 21.31 -52.32 -16.22
C ALA A 582 20.02 -52.67 -15.45
N GLU A 583 18.95 -51.91 -15.64
CA GLU A 583 17.70 -52.17 -14.94
C GLU A 583 16.98 -53.41 -15.50
N THR A 584 16.58 -54.32 -14.61
CA THR A 584 15.67 -55.43 -14.94
C THR A 584 14.24 -54.91 -15.08
N PHE A 585 13.39 -55.61 -15.83
CA PHE A 585 11.97 -55.30 -15.87
C PHE A 585 11.19 -56.17 -14.90
N ASP A 586 10.70 -55.58 -13.82
CA ASP A 586 9.90 -56.27 -12.81
C ASP A 586 8.42 -55.94 -12.99
N GLN A 587 7.58 -56.97 -13.08
CA GLN A 587 6.13 -56.82 -13.09
C GLN A 587 5.48 -57.67 -12.00
N VAL A 588 4.58 -57.07 -11.23
CA VAL A 588 3.78 -57.80 -10.24
C VAL A 588 2.60 -58.43 -10.96
N THR A 589 2.39 -59.73 -10.79
CA THR A 589 1.29 -60.48 -11.41
C THR A 589 0.56 -61.29 -10.35
N GLN A 590 -0.78 -61.23 -10.38
CA GLN A 590 -1.65 -62.00 -9.49
C GLN A 590 -1.97 -63.36 -10.09
N ILE A 591 -2.01 -64.40 -9.25
CA ILE A 591 -2.46 -65.74 -9.62
C ILE A 591 -3.79 -66.08 -8.90
N PHE A 592 -4.86 -66.46 -9.62
CA PHE A 592 -6.26 -66.54 -9.09
C PHE A 592 -7.12 -67.78 -9.51
N THR A 593 -8.35 -67.89 -8.95
CA THR A 593 -9.37 -68.99 -9.05
C THR A 593 -10.78 -68.49 -9.58
N PRO A 594 -11.66 -69.25 -10.32
CA PRO A 594 -12.89 -68.75 -11.03
C PRO A 594 -14.30 -68.71 -10.30
N ILE A 595 -15.37 -68.01 -10.81
CA ILE A 595 -16.58 -67.42 -10.08
C ILE A 595 -18.05 -67.69 -10.69
N PRO A 596 -19.21 -67.77 -9.94
CA PRO A 596 -20.64 -68.11 -10.38
C PRO A 596 -21.54 -67.00 -11.00
N ASP A 597 -22.74 -67.29 -11.61
CA ASP A 597 -23.64 -66.39 -12.41
C ASP A 597 -24.39 -65.21 -11.73
N TYR A 598 -25.33 -65.45 -10.81
CA TYR A 598 -26.08 -64.39 -10.08
C TYR A 598 -25.61 -64.35 -8.63
N ALA A 599 -24.63 -63.51 -8.35
CA ALA A 599 -24.12 -63.35 -7.01
C ALA A 599 -23.88 -61.87 -6.73
N VAL A 600 -24.41 -61.41 -5.60
CA VAL A 600 -24.22 -60.04 -5.12
C VAL A 600 -23.48 -60.07 -3.81
N LYS A 601 -22.44 -59.26 -3.73
CA LYS A 601 -21.81 -58.91 -2.47
C LYS A 601 -22.30 -57.52 -2.10
N TRP A 602 -23.04 -57.43 -1.00
CA TRP A 602 -23.38 -56.15 -0.39
C TRP A 602 -22.09 -55.54 0.15
N VAL A 603 -21.53 -54.57 -0.59
CA VAL A 603 -20.25 -53.96 -0.24
C VAL A 603 -20.48 -52.93 0.84
N ASN A 604 -21.48 -52.08 0.64
CA ASN A 604 -21.79 -51.05 1.58
C ASN A 604 -23.23 -50.61 1.52
N LEU A 605 -23.81 -50.41 2.69
CA LEU A 605 -25.13 -49.82 2.85
C LEU A 605 -24.96 -48.55 3.67
N PHE A 606 -24.72 -47.45 2.98
CA PHE A 606 -24.69 -46.12 3.61
C PHE A 606 -26.09 -45.53 3.57
N LEU A 607 -26.97 -46.15 4.35
CA LEU A 607 -28.21 -45.50 4.75
C LEU A 607 -27.94 -44.85 6.10
N ASP A 608 -28.36 -43.61 6.28
CA ASP A 608 -28.21 -42.88 7.54
C ASP A 608 -29.19 -43.41 8.61
N VAL A 609 -29.12 -44.71 8.92
CA VAL A 609 -29.94 -45.36 9.95
C VAL A 609 -29.21 -45.20 11.27
N ARG A 610 -29.56 -44.16 12.02
CA ARG A 610 -28.92 -43.83 13.30
C ARG A 610 -29.46 -44.71 14.44
N GLY A 611 -29.38 -46.04 14.34
CA GLY A 611 -29.81 -47.00 15.39
C GLY A 611 -31.32 -47.05 15.68
N ALA A 612 -32.06 -45.97 15.40
CA ALA A 612 -33.50 -45.89 15.28
C ALA A 612 -33.85 -44.80 14.26
N LEU A 613 -34.92 -45.01 13.49
CA LEU A 613 -35.50 -44.00 12.62
C LEU A 613 -36.65 -43.32 13.33
N GLU A 614 -36.92 -42.07 12.99
CA GLU A 614 -38.12 -41.40 13.47
C GLU A 614 -39.35 -41.76 12.64
N PRO A 615 -40.57 -41.62 13.19
CA PRO A 615 -41.80 -41.78 12.43
C PRO A 615 -41.78 -40.96 11.12
N ASN A 616 -42.17 -41.61 10.02
CA ASN A 616 -42.20 -41.00 8.67
C ASN A 616 -40.84 -40.50 8.15
N GLU A 617 -39.74 -40.81 8.86
CA GLU A 617 -38.41 -40.42 8.43
C GLU A 617 -38.08 -41.06 7.09
N THR A 618 -37.70 -40.21 6.14
CA THR A 618 -37.15 -40.66 4.88
C THR A 618 -35.64 -40.53 4.96
N ILE A 619 -34.97 -41.68 5.01
CA ILE A 619 -33.51 -41.71 4.87
C ILE A 619 -33.19 -41.88 3.40
N THR A 620 -32.20 -41.13 2.97
CA THR A 620 -31.62 -41.29 1.63
C THR A 620 -30.20 -41.76 1.80
N GLY A 621 -29.79 -42.70 0.97
CA GLY A 621 -28.45 -43.21 1.03
C GLY A 621 -27.99 -43.81 -0.27
N THR A 622 -26.80 -44.38 -0.18
CA THR A 622 -26.21 -45.12 -1.29
C THR A 622 -26.11 -46.58 -0.91
N VAL A 623 -26.57 -47.42 -1.81
CA VAL A 623 -26.41 -48.87 -1.69
C VAL A 623 -25.39 -49.30 -2.72
N THR A 624 -24.22 -49.69 -2.24
CA THR A 624 -23.14 -50.19 -3.09
C THR A 624 -23.10 -51.70 -3.01
N VAL A 625 -23.28 -52.30 -4.16
CA VAL A 625 -23.23 -53.74 -4.36
C VAL A 625 -22.13 -54.05 -5.36
N GLN A 626 -21.45 -55.17 -5.17
CA GLN A 626 -20.52 -55.70 -6.16
C GLN A 626 -21.17 -56.89 -6.82
N ASN A 627 -21.17 -56.87 -8.14
CA ASN A 627 -21.50 -58.03 -8.92
C ASN A 627 -20.38 -59.05 -8.77
N ILE A 628 -20.51 -59.99 -7.84
CA ILE A 628 -19.61 -61.15 -7.75
C ILE A 628 -20.15 -62.32 -8.58
N GLY A 629 -21.12 -62.04 -9.45
CA GLY A 629 -21.71 -62.92 -10.44
C GLY A 629 -20.92 -62.94 -11.75
N ALA A 630 -21.19 -63.91 -12.62
CA ALA A 630 -20.61 -64.04 -13.96
C ALA A 630 -21.45 -63.36 -15.04
N LYS A 631 -22.69 -62.95 -14.73
CA LYS A 631 -23.57 -62.20 -15.62
C LYS A 631 -23.52 -60.70 -15.36
N THR A 632 -23.49 -59.92 -16.43
CA THR A 632 -23.73 -58.47 -16.39
C THR A 632 -25.15 -58.17 -15.89
N TRP A 633 -25.30 -57.20 -15.00
CA TRP A 633 -26.62 -56.67 -14.60
C TRP A 633 -26.99 -55.52 -15.52
N GLU A 634 -28.05 -55.66 -16.32
CA GLU A 634 -28.45 -54.66 -17.31
C GLU A 634 -29.26 -53.52 -16.65
N ALA A 635 -28.96 -52.27 -16.99
CA ALA A 635 -29.59 -51.10 -16.39
C ALA A 635 -30.82 -50.59 -17.15
N ALA A 636 -30.91 -50.82 -18.46
CA ALA A 636 -31.92 -50.22 -19.34
C ALA A 636 -32.56 -51.21 -20.34
N SER A 637 -32.56 -52.51 -20.04
CA SER A 637 -33.20 -53.52 -20.90
C SER A 637 -34.71 -53.64 -20.64
N GLN A 638 -35.39 -54.57 -21.32
CA GLN A 638 -36.81 -54.88 -21.03
C GLN A 638 -37.00 -55.58 -19.67
N ALA A 639 -35.92 -56.09 -19.09
CA ALA A 639 -35.87 -56.76 -17.80
C ALA A 639 -34.66 -56.25 -17.00
N PRO A 640 -34.60 -54.95 -16.63
CA PRO A 640 -33.42 -54.41 -15.98
C PRO A 640 -33.25 -54.96 -14.57
N VAL A 641 -32.03 -54.92 -14.04
CA VAL A 641 -31.80 -55.21 -12.62
C VAL A 641 -32.03 -53.93 -11.80
N ARG A 642 -32.84 -54.05 -10.74
CA ARG A 642 -33.22 -52.95 -9.86
C ARG A 642 -33.03 -53.32 -8.39
N LEU A 643 -33.01 -52.31 -7.53
CA LEU A 643 -32.98 -52.47 -6.08
C LEU A 643 -34.36 -52.16 -5.48
N GLY A 644 -34.85 -53.08 -4.66
CA GLY A 644 -36.07 -52.91 -3.87
C GLY A 644 -35.82 -53.12 -2.38
N TYR A 645 -36.82 -52.77 -1.56
CA TYR A 645 -36.82 -53.08 -0.14
C TYR A 645 -38.23 -53.40 0.40
N HIS A 646 -38.27 -54.11 1.51
CA HIS A 646 -39.50 -54.43 2.25
C HIS A 646 -39.34 -54.18 3.75
N TRP A 647 -40.41 -53.68 4.38
CA TRP A 647 -40.53 -53.59 5.82
C TRP A 647 -41.36 -54.75 6.34
N TYR A 648 -40.90 -55.36 7.43
CA TYR A 648 -41.65 -56.38 8.16
C TYR A 648 -41.78 -55.96 9.62
N ASP A 649 -42.95 -56.19 10.20
CA ASP A 649 -43.18 -55.94 11.63
C ASP A 649 -42.50 -57.01 12.51
N ALA A 650 -42.70 -56.91 13.82
CA ALA A 650 -42.13 -57.87 14.78
C ALA A 650 -42.63 -59.32 14.60
N ASN A 651 -43.78 -59.52 13.94
CA ASN A 651 -44.34 -60.84 13.62
C ASN A 651 -43.82 -61.40 12.29
N GLY A 652 -43.10 -60.58 11.51
CA GLY A 652 -42.62 -60.93 10.19
C GLY A 652 -43.63 -60.64 9.08
N ASP A 653 -44.73 -59.94 9.37
CA ASP A 653 -45.73 -59.54 8.39
C ASP A 653 -45.27 -58.27 7.66
N ALA A 654 -45.52 -58.21 6.34
CA ALA A 654 -45.12 -57.06 5.54
C ALA A 654 -45.94 -55.81 5.91
N VAL A 655 -45.24 -54.68 6.08
CA VAL A 655 -45.84 -53.41 6.49
C VAL A 655 -46.05 -52.51 5.28
N GLU A 656 -47.29 -52.08 5.07
CA GLU A 656 -47.64 -51.16 3.98
C GLU A 656 -47.28 -49.71 4.35
N LEU A 657 -46.59 -49.03 3.44
CA LEU A 657 -46.23 -47.62 3.61
C LEU A 657 -47.28 -46.71 2.94
N ALA A 658 -47.56 -45.56 3.55
CA ALA A 658 -48.47 -44.55 2.99
C ALA A 658 -48.03 -44.03 1.61
N ALA A 659 -46.72 -44.07 1.32
CA ALA A 659 -46.15 -43.89 -0.01
C ALA A 659 -44.87 -44.74 -0.12
N TYR A 660 -44.81 -45.66 -1.10
CA TYR A 660 -43.65 -46.54 -1.33
C TYR A 660 -42.67 -45.94 -2.35
N PRO A 661 -41.49 -45.46 -1.94
CA PRO A 661 -40.49 -44.88 -2.84
C PRO A 661 -39.56 -45.90 -3.52
N GLY A 662 -39.76 -47.21 -3.33
CA GLY A 662 -38.84 -48.24 -3.84
C GLY A 662 -38.84 -48.39 -5.37
N ASN A 663 -37.93 -49.23 -5.87
CA ASN A 663 -37.66 -49.53 -7.29
C ASN A 663 -36.54 -48.70 -7.95
N PHE A 664 -35.33 -48.75 -7.36
CA PHE A 664 -34.19 -47.93 -7.79
C PHE A 664 -33.46 -48.54 -9.00
N SER A 665 -33.27 -47.72 -10.04
CA SER A 665 -32.58 -48.13 -11.26
C SER A 665 -31.06 -48.10 -11.10
N LEU A 666 -30.39 -49.04 -11.77
CA LEU A 666 -28.97 -48.93 -12.07
C LEU A 666 -28.73 -47.74 -13.02
N ARG A 667 -27.59 -47.06 -12.88
CA ARG A 667 -27.19 -45.98 -13.79
C ARG A 667 -26.64 -46.50 -15.12
N GLN A 668 -25.99 -47.65 -15.07
CA GLN A 668 -25.32 -48.30 -16.19
C GLN A 668 -25.21 -49.79 -15.90
N ASP A 669 -24.93 -50.56 -16.95
CA ASP A 669 -24.73 -51.99 -16.85
C ASP A 669 -23.57 -52.32 -15.89
N VAL A 670 -23.74 -53.35 -15.07
CA VAL A 670 -22.78 -53.72 -14.03
C VAL A 670 -22.14 -55.04 -14.42
N LEU A 671 -20.93 -54.95 -14.98
CA LEU A 671 -20.14 -56.11 -15.36
C LEU A 671 -19.76 -56.97 -14.13
N PRO A 672 -19.43 -58.25 -14.31
CA PRO A 672 -18.79 -59.07 -13.28
C PRO A 672 -17.61 -58.38 -12.60
N GLN A 673 -17.50 -58.55 -11.29
CA GLN A 673 -16.59 -57.88 -10.33
C GLN A 673 -16.73 -56.36 -10.21
N SER A 674 -17.52 -55.71 -11.06
CA SER A 674 -17.79 -54.28 -10.94
C SER A 674 -18.75 -53.98 -9.79
N MET A 675 -18.57 -52.80 -9.20
CA MET A 675 -19.51 -52.26 -8.23
C MET A 675 -20.56 -51.42 -8.94
N ALA A 676 -21.76 -51.45 -8.39
CA ALA A 676 -22.84 -50.56 -8.72
C ALA A 676 -23.27 -49.84 -7.45
N THR A 677 -23.46 -48.53 -7.58
CA THR A 677 -24.02 -47.73 -6.52
C THR A 677 -25.40 -47.28 -6.97
N PHE A 678 -26.42 -47.73 -6.25
CA PHE A 678 -27.74 -47.13 -6.31
C PHE A 678 -27.65 -45.84 -5.50
N GLU A 679 -27.74 -44.72 -6.21
CA GLU A 679 -27.74 -43.39 -5.61
C GLU A 679 -29.17 -42.93 -5.37
N ASN A 680 -29.36 -42.12 -4.34
CA ASN A 680 -30.67 -41.65 -3.90
C ASN A 680 -31.61 -42.82 -3.58
N VAL A 681 -31.10 -43.85 -2.90
CA VAL A 681 -31.95 -44.91 -2.38
C VAL A 681 -32.71 -44.34 -1.21
N VAL A 682 -34.01 -44.17 -1.41
CA VAL A 682 -34.91 -43.54 -0.47
C VAL A 682 -35.65 -44.62 0.31
N VAL A 683 -35.45 -44.71 1.61
CA VAL A 683 -36.24 -45.57 2.49
C VAL A 683 -37.10 -44.69 3.38
N ARG A 684 -38.41 -44.91 3.34
CA ARG A 684 -39.35 -44.27 4.26
C ARG A 684 -39.67 -45.21 5.42
N ALA A 685 -39.49 -44.71 6.65
CA ALA A 685 -39.85 -45.40 7.88
C ALA A 685 -41.38 -45.42 8.09
N PRO A 686 -41.93 -46.48 8.69
CA PRO A 686 -43.32 -46.52 9.15
C PRO A 686 -43.70 -45.34 10.08
N LEU A 687 -45.00 -45.01 10.15
CA LEU A 687 -45.52 -43.97 11.05
C LEU A 687 -45.63 -44.45 12.51
N ARG A 688 -45.90 -45.74 12.71
CA ARG A 688 -46.07 -46.31 14.03
C ARG A 688 -44.71 -46.57 14.65
N GLN A 689 -44.54 -46.14 15.89
CA GLN A 689 -43.33 -46.42 16.67
C GLN A 689 -43.33 -47.90 17.09
N ASP A 690 -42.41 -48.70 16.55
CA ASP A 690 -42.23 -50.13 16.84
C ASP A 690 -40.85 -50.62 16.32
N LYS A 691 -40.55 -51.92 16.48
CA LYS A 691 -39.38 -52.58 15.89
C LYS A 691 -39.75 -53.25 14.57
N TYR A 692 -38.95 -53.01 13.54
CA TYR A 692 -39.17 -53.51 12.19
C TYR A 692 -37.91 -54.18 11.62
N LYS A 693 -38.09 -55.09 10.67
CA LYS A 693 -37.02 -55.61 9.81
C LYS A 693 -37.10 -54.95 8.44
N LEU A 694 -36.03 -54.29 8.02
CA LEU A 694 -35.82 -53.75 6.68
C LEU A 694 -34.98 -54.75 5.87
N ALA A 695 -35.53 -55.26 4.76
CA ALA A 695 -34.81 -56.19 3.88
C ALA A 695 -34.62 -55.59 2.49
N PHE A 696 -33.37 -55.50 2.02
CA PHE A 696 -33.00 -55.09 0.67
C PHE A 696 -32.69 -56.28 -0.20
N ASP A 697 -33.13 -56.19 -1.45
CA ASP A 697 -32.88 -57.23 -2.45
C ASP A 697 -32.75 -56.66 -3.86
N LEU A 698 -31.99 -57.35 -4.71
CA LEU A 698 -31.91 -57.05 -6.13
C LEU A 698 -32.97 -57.87 -6.87
N VAL A 699 -33.63 -57.25 -7.82
CA VAL A 699 -34.59 -57.90 -8.70
C VAL A 699 -34.11 -57.79 -10.13
N HIS A 700 -34.02 -58.92 -10.83
CA HIS A 700 -34.02 -58.92 -12.27
C HIS A 700 -35.48 -58.81 -12.69
N GLU A 701 -35.90 -57.62 -13.10
CA GLU A 701 -37.31 -57.27 -13.36
C GLU A 701 -37.95 -58.28 -14.31
N GLY A 702 -39.09 -58.86 -13.90
CA GLY A 702 -39.80 -59.86 -14.69
C GLY A 702 -39.14 -61.26 -14.76
N VAL A 703 -37.97 -61.45 -14.12
CA VAL A 703 -37.25 -62.74 -14.09
C VAL A 703 -37.23 -63.35 -12.69
N THR A 704 -36.50 -62.75 -11.76
CA THR A 704 -36.39 -63.28 -10.39
C THR A 704 -35.76 -62.28 -9.43
N TRP A 705 -36.10 -62.39 -8.16
CA TRP A 705 -35.34 -61.77 -7.08
C TRP A 705 -34.03 -62.55 -6.88
N PHE A 706 -32.93 -61.85 -6.62
CA PHE A 706 -31.62 -62.47 -6.41
C PHE A 706 -31.65 -63.40 -5.19
N SER A 707 -32.40 -63.03 -4.14
CA SER A 707 -32.64 -63.92 -3.01
C SER A 707 -33.32 -65.23 -3.39
N ALA A 708 -34.26 -65.21 -4.34
CA ALA A 708 -34.91 -66.40 -4.87
C ALA A 708 -33.98 -67.25 -5.77
N ALA A 709 -32.91 -66.66 -6.33
CA ALA A 709 -31.85 -67.34 -7.07
C ALA A 709 -30.69 -67.85 -6.18
N GLY A 710 -30.82 -67.75 -4.85
CA GLY A 710 -29.85 -68.26 -3.88
C GLY A 710 -28.79 -67.25 -3.43
N ALA A 711 -28.85 -65.99 -3.90
CA ALA A 711 -28.06 -64.91 -3.31
C ALA A 711 -28.63 -64.53 -1.94
N LYS A 712 -27.84 -63.89 -1.07
CA LYS A 712 -28.34 -63.43 0.23
C LYS A 712 -28.89 -62.00 0.11
N SER A 713 -30.11 -61.76 0.60
CA SER A 713 -30.61 -60.40 0.85
C SER A 713 -29.80 -59.72 1.94
N PHE A 714 -29.92 -58.39 2.03
CA PHE A 714 -29.40 -57.64 3.16
C PHE A 714 -30.55 -57.30 4.12
N ASP A 715 -30.48 -57.84 5.35
CA ASP A 715 -31.51 -57.65 6.37
C ASP A 715 -30.96 -56.77 7.51
N ALA A 716 -31.74 -55.78 7.93
CA ALA A 716 -31.43 -54.90 9.06
C ALA A 716 -32.61 -54.79 10.03
N GLN A 717 -32.32 -54.80 11.33
CA GLN A 717 -33.30 -54.51 12.38
C GLN A 717 -33.29 -53.00 12.63
N VAL A 718 -34.46 -52.36 12.56
CA VAL A 718 -34.61 -50.91 12.70
C VAL A 718 -35.76 -50.63 13.66
N ALA A 719 -35.46 -49.91 14.74
CA ALA A 719 -36.49 -49.36 15.61
C ALA A 719 -37.01 -48.05 15.00
N VAL A 720 -38.32 -47.87 14.92
CA VAL A 720 -38.92 -46.56 14.67
C VAL A 720 -39.30 -45.96 16.03
N LYS A 721 -38.63 -44.89 16.43
CA LYS A 721 -38.89 -44.16 17.68
C LYS A 721 -38.36 -42.73 17.56
N THR A 722 -38.94 -41.80 18.31
CA THR A 722 -38.42 -40.44 18.45
C THR A 722 -38.41 -40.05 19.92
N ASP A 723 -37.35 -39.33 20.32
CA ASP A 723 -37.26 -38.69 21.64
C ASP A 723 -37.79 -37.25 21.59
N ALA A 724 -38.24 -36.79 20.41
CA ALA A 724 -38.81 -35.47 20.23
C ALA A 724 -40.08 -35.32 21.09
N PRO A 725 -40.26 -34.17 21.74
CA PRO A 725 -41.51 -33.84 22.39
C PRO A 725 -42.69 -33.94 21.40
N PRO A 726 -43.91 -34.22 21.89
CA PRO A 726 -45.09 -34.40 21.03
C PRO A 726 -45.31 -33.26 20.02
N TYR A 727 -45.07 -32.02 20.44
CA TYR A 727 -45.40 -30.82 19.68
C TYR A 727 -44.19 -29.89 19.55
N VAL A 728 -43.48 -29.97 18.42
CA VAL A 728 -42.31 -29.12 18.13
C VAL A 728 -42.39 -28.63 16.70
N ALA A 729 -42.30 -27.31 16.50
CA ALA A 729 -42.32 -26.69 15.18
C ALA A 729 -40.90 -26.42 14.67
N GLN A 730 -40.70 -26.59 13.37
CA GLN A 730 -39.54 -26.07 12.66
C GLN A 730 -40.02 -25.13 11.56
N PHE A 731 -39.73 -23.84 11.67
CA PHE A 731 -40.01 -22.87 10.61
C PHE A 731 -38.94 -23.04 9.51
N GLN A 732 -39.38 -23.44 8.32
CA GLN A 732 -38.48 -23.68 7.19
C GLN A 732 -38.35 -22.46 6.30
N GLU A 733 -39.44 -21.74 6.09
CA GLU A 733 -39.47 -20.51 5.33
C GLU A 733 -40.45 -19.55 5.99
N ILE A 734 -40.02 -18.29 6.09
CA ILE A 734 -40.86 -17.18 6.48
C ILE A 734 -40.64 -16.15 5.40
N PHE A 735 -41.72 -15.55 4.90
CA PHE A 735 -41.62 -14.49 3.90
C PHE A 735 -40.61 -13.42 4.33
N ALA A 736 -39.83 -12.94 3.37
CA ALA A 736 -38.84 -11.91 3.65
C ALA A 736 -39.52 -10.53 3.78
N ILE A 737 -39.15 -9.79 4.81
CA ILE A 737 -39.43 -8.36 4.88
C ILE A 737 -38.30 -7.63 4.12
N PRO A 738 -38.58 -6.89 3.03
CA PRO A 738 -37.54 -6.24 2.24
C PRO A 738 -36.60 -5.37 3.07
N GLY A 739 -35.30 -5.68 3.04
CA GLY A 739 -34.29 -4.98 3.83
C GLY A 739 -34.44 -5.12 5.35
N ASN A 740 -35.23 -6.11 5.83
CA ASN A 740 -35.67 -6.26 7.22
C ASN A 740 -36.26 -4.97 7.80
N GLN A 741 -36.90 -4.17 6.94
CA GLN A 741 -37.39 -2.84 7.28
C GLN A 741 -38.85 -2.72 6.87
N ILE A 742 -39.68 -2.32 7.81
CA ILE A 742 -41.10 -2.07 7.57
C ILE A 742 -41.52 -0.83 8.34
N THR A 743 -42.49 -0.11 7.82
CA THR A 743 -42.97 1.12 8.42
C THR A 743 -43.89 0.83 9.61
N ALA A 744 -43.79 1.60 10.70
CA ALA A 744 -44.66 1.43 11.86
C ALA A 744 -46.14 1.61 11.48
N GLY A 745 -46.98 0.65 11.89
CA GLY A 745 -48.41 0.61 11.58
C GLY A 745 -48.78 0.01 10.20
N GLU A 746 -47.81 -0.33 9.35
CA GLU A 746 -48.07 -1.12 8.13
C GLU A 746 -48.24 -2.61 8.45
N ASN A 747 -48.93 -3.33 7.57
CA ASN A 747 -49.00 -4.78 7.61
C ASN A 747 -48.17 -5.41 6.48
N VAL A 748 -47.67 -6.61 6.73
CA VAL A 748 -47.00 -7.43 5.74
C VAL A 748 -47.72 -8.76 5.63
N VAL A 749 -47.92 -9.22 4.40
CA VAL A 749 -48.60 -10.48 4.10
C VAL A 749 -47.62 -11.36 3.35
N GLY A 750 -47.52 -12.62 3.76
CA GLY A 750 -46.71 -13.58 3.03
C GLY A 750 -46.92 -15.02 3.46
N ASN A 751 -46.18 -15.92 2.84
CA ASN A 751 -46.30 -17.35 3.08
C ASN A 751 -45.32 -17.80 4.17
N ILE A 752 -45.74 -18.76 5.00
CA ILE A 752 -44.89 -19.41 5.99
C ILE A 752 -44.92 -20.92 5.77
N VAL A 753 -43.74 -21.53 5.65
CA VAL A 753 -43.57 -22.98 5.55
C VAL A 753 -43.12 -23.53 6.89
N LEU A 754 -43.97 -24.36 7.48
CA LEU A 754 -43.76 -25.00 8.78
C LEU A 754 -43.52 -26.49 8.58
N ARG A 755 -42.58 -27.06 9.31
CA ARG A 755 -42.36 -28.50 9.41
C ARG A 755 -42.69 -29.00 10.80
N ASN A 756 -43.44 -30.09 10.87
CA ASN A 756 -43.67 -30.78 12.13
C ASN A 756 -42.41 -31.52 12.56
N ALA A 757 -41.73 -31.01 13.58
CA ALA A 757 -40.54 -31.62 14.17
C ALA A 757 -40.86 -32.39 15.46
N GLY A 758 -42.15 -32.48 15.83
CA GLY A 758 -42.62 -33.22 17.00
C GLY A 758 -43.00 -34.67 16.68
N ALA A 759 -43.29 -35.42 17.74
CA ALA A 759 -43.65 -36.84 17.64
C ALA A 759 -45.11 -37.11 17.25
N GLU A 760 -46.00 -36.14 17.44
CA GLU A 760 -47.44 -36.29 17.19
C GLU A 760 -47.88 -35.59 15.91
N VAL A 761 -48.97 -36.08 15.31
CA VAL A 761 -49.61 -35.44 14.16
C VAL A 761 -50.24 -34.11 14.62
N TRP A 762 -49.94 -33.00 13.93
CA TRP A 762 -50.65 -31.74 14.16
C TRP A 762 -52.02 -31.81 13.52
N LEU A 763 -53.04 -31.67 14.36
CA LEU A 763 -54.41 -31.70 13.90
C LEU A 763 -54.81 -30.31 13.38
N MET A 764 -55.39 -30.27 12.18
CA MET A 764 -55.90 -29.03 11.61
C MET A 764 -57.19 -28.53 12.28
N GLN A 765 -57.92 -29.40 12.97
CA GLN A 765 -59.25 -29.13 13.53
C GLN A 765 -59.46 -29.91 14.84
N GLY A 766 -60.36 -29.42 15.70
CA GLY A 766 -60.68 -30.02 17.00
C GLY A 766 -60.15 -29.22 18.20
N ALA A 767 -60.42 -29.68 19.42
CA ALA A 767 -60.01 -28.99 20.66
C ALA A 767 -58.49 -28.87 20.84
N GLU A 768 -57.74 -29.78 20.20
CA GLU A 768 -56.28 -29.83 20.17
C GLU A 768 -55.73 -29.32 18.83
N ALA A 769 -56.49 -28.51 18.09
CA ALA A 769 -56.04 -27.95 16.82
C ALA A 769 -54.81 -27.07 17.01
N VAL A 770 -53.83 -27.29 16.15
CA VAL A 770 -52.61 -26.48 16.10
C VAL A 770 -52.86 -25.28 15.19
N THR A 771 -52.50 -24.08 15.63
CA THR A 771 -52.63 -22.83 14.87
C THR A 771 -51.34 -22.01 14.98
N LEU A 772 -51.07 -21.14 14.01
CA LEU A 772 -49.90 -20.26 14.01
C LEU A 772 -50.26 -18.88 14.56
N GLY A 773 -49.40 -18.34 15.42
CA GLY A 773 -49.50 -16.96 15.90
C GLY A 773 -48.16 -16.24 15.88
N TYR A 774 -48.16 -14.96 16.26
CA TYR A 774 -46.93 -14.16 16.37
C TYR A 774 -46.98 -13.15 17.52
N ARG A 775 -45.80 -12.72 17.97
CA ARG A 775 -45.58 -11.73 19.05
C ARG A 775 -44.41 -10.82 18.67
N TRP A 776 -44.41 -9.58 19.15
CA TRP A 776 -43.31 -8.65 18.94
C TRP A 776 -42.52 -8.44 20.22
N PHE A 777 -41.20 -8.30 20.14
CA PHE A 777 -40.32 -7.97 21.26
C PHE A 777 -39.48 -6.76 20.90
N ASN A 778 -39.35 -5.78 21.79
CA ASN A 778 -38.49 -4.62 21.55
C ASN A 778 -37.00 -4.95 21.78
N ALA A 779 -36.09 -4.00 21.53
CA ALA A 779 -34.65 -4.16 21.72
C ALA A 779 -34.20 -4.53 23.16
N LEU A 780 -35.07 -4.33 24.16
CA LEU A 780 -34.83 -4.75 25.55
C LEU A 780 -35.35 -6.17 25.84
N GLY A 781 -35.93 -6.85 24.84
CA GLY A 781 -36.51 -8.18 24.96
C GLY A 781 -37.89 -8.20 25.62
N VAL A 782 -38.57 -7.07 25.76
CA VAL A 782 -39.92 -6.98 26.35
C VAL A 782 -40.96 -7.22 25.26
N GLU A 783 -41.93 -8.10 25.53
CA GLU A 783 -43.05 -8.35 24.62
C GLU A 783 -43.91 -7.09 24.46
N THR A 784 -44.18 -6.71 23.23
CA THR A 784 -45.02 -5.58 22.82
C THR A 784 -46.08 -6.09 21.86
N SER A 785 -47.28 -5.52 21.88
CA SER A 785 -48.34 -5.91 20.95
C SER A 785 -48.43 -4.92 19.79
N ALA A 786 -48.77 -5.42 18.60
CA ALA A 786 -49.28 -4.58 17.52
C ALA A 786 -50.71 -4.11 17.87
N PRO A 787 -51.20 -2.98 17.31
CA PRO A 787 -52.50 -2.42 17.66
C PRO A 787 -53.70 -3.35 17.37
N ALA A 788 -53.62 -4.13 16.29
CA ALA A 788 -54.52 -5.25 16.06
C ALA A 788 -53.72 -6.55 15.78
N TYR A 789 -54.26 -7.66 16.27
CA TYR A 789 -53.66 -8.97 16.12
C TYR A 789 -54.58 -9.84 15.25
N PRO A 790 -54.21 -10.10 13.98
CA PRO A 790 -55.03 -10.86 13.04
C PRO A 790 -54.91 -12.38 13.21
N GLY A 791 -54.01 -12.87 14.07
CA GLY A 791 -53.85 -14.30 14.39
C GLY A 791 -54.85 -14.81 15.43
N PRO A 792 -55.03 -16.14 15.58
CA PRO A 792 -54.17 -17.22 15.07
C PRO A 792 -54.66 -17.88 13.76
N PHE A 793 -53.72 -18.32 12.92
CA PHE A 793 -53.95 -18.90 11.59
C PHE A 793 -54.08 -20.43 11.65
N ALA A 794 -55.14 -20.99 11.05
CA ALA A 794 -55.41 -22.43 11.04
C ALA A 794 -54.57 -23.20 10.01
N LEU A 795 -54.24 -24.46 10.30
CA LEU A 795 -53.55 -25.34 9.36
C LEU A 795 -54.51 -25.85 8.26
N PRO A 796 -54.08 -25.98 6.99
CA PRO A 796 -54.92 -26.45 5.89
C PRO A 796 -55.13 -27.97 5.86
N GLN A 797 -54.27 -28.75 6.52
CA GLN A 797 -54.36 -30.23 6.61
C GLN A 797 -53.67 -30.75 7.87
N ASN A 798 -53.93 -32.01 8.24
CA ASN A 798 -53.20 -32.68 9.32
C ASN A 798 -51.73 -32.88 8.91
N ILE A 799 -50.80 -32.53 9.79
CA ILE A 799 -49.36 -32.57 9.47
C ILE A 799 -48.71 -33.68 10.28
N ALA A 800 -48.36 -34.79 9.61
CA ALA A 800 -47.64 -35.87 10.26
C ALA A 800 -46.23 -35.42 10.68
N PRO A 801 -45.59 -36.10 11.65
CA PRO A 801 -44.19 -35.88 11.96
C PRO A 801 -43.35 -35.83 10.67
N ARG A 802 -42.45 -34.84 10.61
CA ARG A 802 -41.51 -34.54 9.53
C ARG A 802 -42.12 -33.99 8.22
N ASP A 803 -43.45 -33.96 8.10
CA ASP A 803 -44.13 -33.30 6.97
C ASP A 803 -44.12 -31.77 7.15
N SER A 804 -44.29 -31.07 6.04
CA SER A 804 -44.30 -29.61 5.99
C SER A 804 -45.60 -29.09 5.40
N VAL A 805 -45.97 -27.88 5.80
CA VAL A 805 -47.18 -27.20 5.39
C VAL A 805 -46.88 -25.76 5.07
N THR A 806 -47.50 -25.25 4.01
CA THR A 806 -47.44 -23.84 3.64
C THR A 806 -48.73 -23.17 4.07
N LEU A 807 -48.62 -22.19 4.96
CA LEU A 807 -49.68 -21.24 5.26
C LEU A 807 -49.52 -20.06 4.31
N THR A 808 -50.53 -19.80 3.48
CA THR A 808 -50.53 -18.66 2.57
C THR A 808 -51.22 -17.46 3.20
N ASP A 809 -50.85 -16.27 2.77
CA ASP A 809 -51.48 -15.01 3.18
C ASP A 809 -51.45 -14.74 4.69
N VAL A 810 -50.37 -15.15 5.38
CA VAL A 810 -50.16 -14.85 6.80
C VAL A 810 -49.88 -13.36 6.95
N ALA A 811 -50.86 -12.63 7.49
CA ALA A 811 -50.76 -11.20 7.74
C ALA A 811 -50.11 -10.91 9.09
N VAL A 812 -49.15 -10.00 9.12
CA VAL A 812 -48.52 -9.48 10.34
C VAL A 812 -48.66 -7.98 10.37
N GLU A 813 -49.27 -7.48 11.44
CA GLU A 813 -49.30 -6.07 11.78
C GLU A 813 -48.08 -5.67 12.61
N THR A 814 -47.52 -4.50 12.32
CA THR A 814 -46.31 -3.99 12.98
C THR A 814 -46.62 -3.15 14.21
N PRO A 815 -45.70 -3.07 15.21
CA PRO A 815 -45.81 -2.15 16.33
C PRO A 815 -45.83 -0.70 15.84
N THR A 816 -46.52 0.17 16.58
CA THR A 816 -46.65 1.60 16.23
C THR A 816 -45.45 2.45 16.60
N GLN A 817 -44.57 1.96 17.46
CA GLN A 817 -43.35 2.67 17.82
C GLN A 817 -42.20 2.27 16.88
N PRO A 818 -41.45 3.24 16.32
CA PRO A 818 -40.27 2.95 15.52
C PRO A 818 -39.13 2.41 16.39
N GLY A 819 -38.33 1.48 15.85
CA GLY A 819 -37.21 0.89 16.57
C GLY A 819 -36.78 -0.45 16.02
N GLU A 820 -35.82 -1.06 16.70
CA GLU A 820 -35.41 -2.44 16.44
C GLU A 820 -36.30 -3.39 17.24
N TYR A 821 -36.97 -4.29 16.53
CA TYR A 821 -37.85 -5.30 17.12
C TYR A 821 -37.44 -6.69 16.67
N ILE A 822 -37.85 -7.68 17.46
CA ILE A 822 -37.84 -9.08 17.09
C ILE A 822 -39.29 -9.51 16.90
N LEU A 823 -39.67 -9.82 15.66
CA LEU A 823 -40.93 -10.49 15.35
C LEU A 823 -40.75 -11.98 15.60
N ARG A 824 -41.54 -12.55 16.50
CA ARG A 824 -41.50 -13.95 16.89
C ARG A 824 -42.77 -14.67 16.45
N PHE A 825 -42.66 -15.59 15.51
CA PHE A 825 -43.74 -16.52 15.16
C PHE A 825 -43.67 -17.80 15.98
N ASP A 826 -44.83 -18.33 16.39
CA ASP A 826 -44.90 -19.57 17.17
C ASP A 826 -46.21 -20.33 16.93
N LEU A 827 -46.21 -21.64 17.13
CA LEU A 827 -47.40 -22.47 17.07
C LEU A 827 -48.08 -22.55 18.43
N GLN A 828 -49.40 -22.65 18.43
CA GLN A 828 -50.20 -22.84 19.63
C GLN A 828 -51.15 -24.02 19.48
N ARG A 829 -51.37 -24.74 20.59
CA ARG A 829 -52.38 -25.79 20.73
C ARG A 829 -53.34 -25.34 21.83
N GLY A 830 -54.56 -24.99 21.44
CA GLY A 830 -55.45 -24.23 22.33
C GLY A 830 -54.81 -22.89 22.72
N ALA A 831 -54.65 -22.63 24.02
CA ALA A 831 -54.01 -21.42 24.55
C ALA A 831 -52.51 -21.58 24.89
N ALA A 832 -51.95 -22.78 24.73
CA ALA A 832 -50.57 -23.07 25.07
C ALA A 832 -49.67 -22.93 23.83
N TRP A 833 -48.61 -22.13 23.94
CA TRP A 833 -47.60 -21.97 22.90
C TRP A 833 -46.61 -23.14 22.92
N PHE A 834 -46.11 -23.54 21.76
CA PHE A 834 -45.14 -24.62 21.66
C PHE A 834 -43.83 -24.23 22.36
N ALA A 835 -43.43 -22.95 22.30
CA ALA A 835 -42.24 -22.45 22.98
C ALA A 835 -42.27 -22.59 24.52
N ASP A 836 -43.44 -22.74 25.14
CA ASP A 836 -43.56 -22.87 26.59
C ASP A 836 -43.24 -24.31 27.09
N SER A 837 -43.13 -25.29 26.19
CA SER A 837 -42.99 -26.70 26.55
C SER A 837 -41.76 -27.39 25.96
N ALA A 838 -41.30 -27.00 24.76
CA ALA A 838 -40.00 -27.36 24.15
C ALA A 838 -39.81 -26.85 22.70
N GLY A 839 -40.82 -26.23 22.08
CA GLY A 839 -40.76 -25.73 20.70
C GLY A 839 -39.83 -24.53 20.54
N ALA A 840 -39.28 -24.35 19.34
CA ALA A 840 -38.56 -23.13 18.99
C ALA A 840 -39.48 -22.20 18.20
N ALA A 841 -39.72 -21.00 18.74
CA ALA A 841 -40.35 -19.93 17.99
C ALA A 841 -39.36 -19.36 16.96
N ALA A 842 -39.85 -18.89 15.81
CA ALA A 842 -39.00 -18.27 14.82
C ALA A 842 -38.93 -16.76 15.01
N GLU A 843 -37.71 -16.25 15.12
CA GLU A 843 -37.44 -14.84 15.37
C GLU A 843 -36.85 -14.17 14.13
N MET A 844 -37.35 -12.99 13.83
CA MET A 844 -36.85 -12.15 12.76
C MET A 844 -36.56 -10.75 13.31
N PRO A 845 -35.31 -10.26 13.21
CA PRO A 845 -35.02 -8.87 13.52
C PRO A 845 -35.62 -7.99 12.43
N VAL A 846 -36.45 -7.05 12.85
CA VAL A 846 -37.14 -6.12 11.97
C VAL A 846 -36.94 -4.72 12.51
N ARG A 847 -36.35 -3.87 11.67
CA ARG A 847 -36.30 -2.44 11.93
C ARG A 847 -37.63 -1.84 11.53
N VAL A 848 -38.45 -1.53 12.51
CA VAL A 848 -39.67 -0.77 12.33
C VAL A 848 -39.27 0.68 12.11
N LYS A 849 -39.31 1.13 10.86
CA LYS A 849 -39.04 2.51 10.48
C LYS A 849 -40.19 3.39 10.94
N ALA A 850 -39.87 4.64 11.22
CA ALA A 850 -40.91 5.64 11.40
C ALA A 850 -41.78 5.70 10.14
N PRO A 851 -43.11 5.85 10.28
CA PRO A 851 -43.97 6.19 9.17
C PRO A 851 -43.40 7.38 8.40
N PRO A 852 -43.40 7.36 7.04
CA PRO A 852 -43.05 8.55 6.30
C PRO A 852 -43.96 9.65 6.81
N LEU A 853 -43.34 10.71 7.34
CA LEU A 853 -44.03 11.77 8.04
C LEU A 853 -45.00 12.43 7.06
N GLU A 854 -46.21 12.83 7.50
CA GLU A 854 -47.09 13.61 6.62
C GLU A 854 -46.37 14.88 6.12
N TRP A 855 -45.59 15.49 7.01
CA TRP A 855 -44.66 16.58 6.75
C TRP A 855 -43.27 16.16 7.27
N GLY A 856 -42.32 15.92 6.36
CA GLY A 856 -41.01 15.39 6.73
C GLY A 856 -39.93 16.01 5.88
N ALA A 857 -38.85 16.46 6.52
CA ALA A 857 -37.76 17.18 5.91
C ALA A 857 -36.42 16.69 6.45
N GLU A 858 -35.45 16.53 5.56
CA GLU A 858 -34.07 16.25 5.93
C GLU A 858 -33.19 17.38 5.42
N PHE A 859 -32.38 17.95 6.33
CA PHE A 859 -31.40 18.99 6.02
C PHE A 859 -30.10 18.31 5.55
N ILE A 860 -29.82 18.42 4.26
CA ILE A 860 -28.70 17.73 3.60
C ILE A 860 -27.43 18.57 3.69
N ALA A 861 -27.52 19.89 3.52
CA ALA A 861 -26.41 20.81 3.70
C ALA A 861 -26.89 22.19 4.18
N HIS A 862 -26.06 22.86 4.96
CA HIS A 862 -26.30 24.23 5.41
C HIS A 862 -24.96 24.96 5.59
N ASN A 863 -24.99 26.29 5.57
CA ASN A 863 -23.83 27.14 5.91
C ASN A 863 -24.09 28.00 7.15
N THR A 864 -24.99 27.56 8.04
CA THR A 864 -25.36 28.31 9.25
C THR A 864 -24.12 28.61 10.11
N PRO A 865 -23.82 29.88 10.40
CA PRO A 865 -22.64 30.23 11.17
C PRO A 865 -22.71 29.71 12.62
N ALA A 866 -21.62 29.11 13.09
CA ALA A 866 -21.50 28.63 14.48
C ALA A 866 -21.27 29.77 15.50
N HIS A 867 -20.98 30.98 15.02
CA HIS A 867 -20.78 32.17 15.83
C HIS A 867 -21.56 33.33 15.23
N LEU A 868 -22.38 33.99 16.06
CA LEU A 868 -23.13 35.17 15.67
C LEU A 868 -22.91 36.29 16.70
N MET A 869 -23.12 37.52 16.28
CA MET A 869 -23.18 38.65 17.20
C MET A 869 -24.60 38.90 17.66
N VAL A 870 -24.74 39.47 18.86
CA VAL A 870 -26.03 39.89 19.42
C VAL A 870 -26.86 40.67 18.38
N GLY A 871 -28.06 40.18 18.06
CA GLY A 871 -29.00 40.81 17.10
C GLY A 871 -28.61 40.74 15.61
N GLN A 872 -27.52 40.04 15.25
CA GLN A 872 -27.05 39.91 13.86
C GLN A 872 -28.06 39.13 13.00
N VAL A 873 -28.38 39.63 11.80
CA VAL A 873 -29.14 38.89 10.79
C VAL A 873 -28.17 38.42 9.70
N VAL A 874 -28.22 37.15 9.34
CA VAL A 874 -27.38 36.55 8.28
C VAL A 874 -28.23 35.70 7.35
N ASP A 875 -27.87 35.66 6.08
CA ASP A 875 -28.47 34.74 5.12
C ASP A 875 -27.76 33.38 5.16
N VAL A 876 -28.57 32.33 5.28
CA VAL A 876 -28.15 30.94 5.39
C VAL A 876 -28.64 30.20 4.16
N ALA A 877 -27.72 29.66 3.37
CA ALA A 877 -28.02 28.74 2.29
C ALA A 877 -28.28 27.35 2.88
N LEU A 878 -29.40 26.76 2.46
CA LEU A 878 -29.92 25.50 2.96
C LEU A 878 -30.32 24.61 1.78
N HIS A 879 -29.91 23.36 1.86
CA HIS A 879 -30.27 22.29 0.94
C HIS A 879 -31.06 21.23 1.70
N LEU A 880 -32.31 21.04 1.35
CA LEU A 880 -33.23 20.12 2.02
C LEU A 880 -33.81 19.12 1.02
N VAL A 881 -34.18 17.94 1.50
CA VAL A 881 -35.01 16.99 0.76
C VAL A 881 -36.32 16.75 1.51
N ASN A 882 -37.40 16.65 0.75
CA ASN A 882 -38.70 16.27 1.29
C ASN A 882 -38.78 14.76 1.53
N THR A 883 -38.68 14.36 2.79
CA THR A 883 -38.79 12.95 3.23
C THR A 883 -40.22 12.58 3.64
N GLY A 884 -41.13 13.55 3.62
CA GLY A 884 -42.54 13.37 3.97
C GLY A 884 -43.42 12.95 2.80
N LYS A 885 -44.73 12.77 3.08
CA LYS A 885 -45.73 12.31 2.11
C LYS A 885 -46.36 13.44 1.29
N ARG A 886 -46.34 14.68 1.80
CA ARG A 886 -46.98 15.83 1.16
C ARG A 886 -45.99 16.65 0.36
N THR A 887 -46.43 17.16 -0.78
CA THR A 887 -45.75 18.26 -1.45
C THR A 887 -45.76 19.49 -0.54
N TRP A 888 -44.62 20.13 -0.37
CA TRP A 888 -44.51 21.40 0.35
C TRP A 888 -44.98 22.52 -0.56
N GLU A 889 -46.26 22.86 -0.50
CA GLU A 889 -46.83 23.91 -1.35
C GLU A 889 -46.32 25.29 -0.92
N THR A 890 -45.96 26.14 -1.89
CA THR A 890 -45.45 27.50 -1.65
C THR A 890 -46.55 28.56 -1.56
N ASP A 891 -47.78 28.20 -1.89
CA ASP A 891 -48.97 29.06 -1.89
C ASP A 891 -50.23 28.30 -1.41
N GLY A 892 -51.37 28.97 -1.37
CA GLY A 892 -52.64 28.38 -0.91
C GLY A 892 -52.95 28.61 0.57
N ALA A 893 -53.81 27.77 1.16
CA ALA A 893 -54.34 27.98 2.51
C ALA A 893 -53.33 27.70 3.63
N HIS A 894 -52.34 26.84 3.36
CA HIS A 894 -51.32 26.38 4.32
C HIS A 894 -49.95 26.24 3.65
N PRO A 895 -49.35 27.35 3.16
CA PRO A 895 -48.04 27.29 2.52
C PRO A 895 -46.95 26.85 3.50
N VAL A 896 -45.92 26.17 3.00
CA VAL A 896 -44.78 25.73 3.80
C VAL A 896 -43.65 26.76 3.73
N HIS A 897 -43.17 27.18 4.90
CA HIS A 897 -42.03 28.08 5.06
C HIS A 897 -40.94 27.43 5.90
N LEU A 898 -39.69 27.84 5.69
CA LEU A 898 -38.61 27.57 6.64
C LEU A 898 -38.54 28.68 7.69
N ALA A 899 -38.35 28.30 8.94
CA ALA A 899 -38.19 29.21 10.05
C ALA A 899 -37.28 28.61 11.13
N TYR A 900 -37.12 29.30 12.25
CA TYR A 900 -36.22 28.87 13.30
C TYR A 900 -36.63 29.33 14.70
N GLN A 901 -36.12 28.63 15.71
CA GLN A 901 -36.32 28.95 17.13
C GLN A 901 -35.00 28.88 17.91
N TRP A 902 -34.89 29.67 18.99
CA TRP A 902 -33.68 29.79 19.82
C TRP A 902 -33.90 29.33 21.26
N PHE A 903 -32.96 28.54 21.81
CA PHE A 903 -33.01 27.99 23.18
C PHE A 903 -31.68 28.22 23.95
N THR A 904 -31.71 28.31 25.28
CA THR A 904 -30.47 28.45 26.11
C THR A 904 -29.77 27.12 26.39
N ALA A 905 -28.43 27.09 26.44
CA ALA A 905 -27.63 25.87 26.67
C ALA A 905 -27.70 25.18 28.06
N ARG A 906 -28.62 25.55 28.98
CA ARG A 906 -28.81 24.79 30.23
C ARG A 906 -29.69 23.56 29.96
N GLY A 907 -29.11 22.40 30.20
CA GLY A 907 -29.69 21.09 29.88
C GLY A 907 -31.12 20.88 30.36
N VAL A 908 -31.86 20.12 29.55
CA VAL A 908 -33.12 19.49 29.93
C VAL A 908 -32.83 18.55 31.10
N ASN A 909 -33.08 19.00 32.33
CA ASN A 909 -33.36 18.10 33.44
C ASN A 909 -34.86 17.81 33.39
N GLN A 910 -35.21 16.57 33.02
CA GLN A 910 -36.45 15.95 33.47
C GLN A 910 -36.36 15.86 35.00
N ASP A 911 -37.07 16.75 35.72
CA ASP A 911 -37.55 16.63 37.12
C ASP A 911 -37.65 18.00 37.83
N ALA A 912 -38.32 18.98 37.23
CA ALA A 912 -38.71 20.22 37.91
C ALA A 912 -40.24 20.39 37.85
N ALA A 913 -40.89 20.17 38.99
CA ALA A 913 -42.33 20.18 39.20
C ALA A 913 -42.91 21.59 39.45
N ASP A 914 -42.20 22.65 39.07
CA ASP A 914 -42.53 24.06 39.38
C ASP A 914 -42.72 24.96 38.15
N GLY A 915 -42.85 24.40 36.95
CA GLY A 915 -43.65 25.02 35.88
C GLY A 915 -43.30 26.46 35.49
N LEU A 916 -42.03 26.75 35.20
CA LEU A 916 -41.62 27.95 34.47
C LEU A 916 -40.81 27.57 33.22
N GLY A 917 -41.46 27.75 32.07
CA GLY A 917 -41.13 27.22 30.76
C GLY A 917 -39.85 27.71 30.10
N SER A 918 -39.50 27.02 29.02
CA SER A 918 -38.65 27.50 27.93
C SER A 918 -38.84 28.99 27.68
N ALA A 919 -37.85 29.81 28.01
CA ALA A 919 -37.87 31.22 27.64
C ALA A 919 -37.61 31.31 26.13
N GLN A 920 -38.67 31.27 25.34
CA GLN A 920 -38.64 31.66 23.93
C GLN A 920 -38.22 33.15 23.93
N PHE A 921 -37.06 33.46 23.35
CA PHE A 921 -36.53 34.82 23.34
C PHE A 921 -37.26 35.66 22.28
N ASP A 922 -37.58 36.92 22.60
CA ASP A 922 -38.10 37.91 21.65
C ASP A 922 -37.02 38.23 20.60
N VAL A 923 -36.95 37.38 19.56
CA VAL A 923 -36.11 37.55 18.39
C VAL A 923 -37.04 37.54 17.19
N GLN A 924 -36.84 38.47 16.24
CA GLN A 924 -37.62 38.51 15.02
C GLN A 924 -37.45 37.18 14.27
N GLU A 925 -38.52 36.40 14.19
CA GLU A 925 -38.54 35.12 13.49
C GLU A 925 -38.83 35.37 12.01
N PHE A 926 -37.93 34.93 11.13
CA PHE A 926 -38.16 35.01 9.69
C PHE A 926 -38.82 33.73 9.17
N ARG A 927 -39.98 33.88 8.53
CA ARG A 927 -40.61 32.85 7.71
C ARG A 927 -40.09 33.01 6.28
N THR A 928 -39.34 32.03 5.79
CA THR A 928 -38.76 32.03 4.44
C THR A 928 -39.58 31.14 3.51
N ALA A 929 -40.09 31.70 2.41
CA ALA A 929 -40.86 30.93 1.43
C ALA A 929 -39.93 30.03 0.60
N LEU A 930 -40.38 28.81 0.33
CA LEU A 930 -39.66 27.92 -0.56
C LEU A 930 -39.73 28.46 -2.01
N PRO A 931 -38.69 28.25 -2.84
CA PRO A 931 -38.63 28.81 -4.18
C PRO A 931 -39.63 28.20 -5.16
N PHE A 932 -40.10 26.97 -4.90
CA PHE A 932 -41.14 26.26 -5.61
C PHE A 932 -41.72 25.15 -4.74
N ALA A 933 -42.87 24.59 -5.14
CA ALA A 933 -43.49 23.49 -4.42
C ALA A 933 -42.66 22.20 -4.51
N VAL A 934 -42.28 21.62 -3.37
CA VAL A 934 -41.30 20.51 -3.30
C VAL A 934 -42.00 19.19 -3.05
N LYS A 935 -41.97 18.27 -4.01
CA LYS A 935 -42.66 16.96 -3.91
C LYS A 935 -41.91 15.98 -3.00
N PRO A 936 -42.56 14.91 -2.51
CA PRO A 936 -41.87 13.82 -1.82
C PRO A 936 -40.66 13.29 -2.61
N GLY A 937 -39.49 13.27 -1.97
CA GLY A 937 -38.20 12.88 -2.53
C GLY A 937 -37.50 13.96 -3.36
N GLU A 938 -38.10 15.13 -3.55
CA GLU A 938 -37.50 16.25 -4.29
C GLU A 938 -36.63 17.11 -3.35
N GLU A 939 -35.47 17.52 -3.87
CA GLU A 939 -34.52 18.39 -3.18
C GLU A 939 -34.77 19.86 -3.53
N VAL A 940 -34.48 20.75 -2.58
CA VAL A 940 -34.64 22.19 -2.75
C VAL A 940 -33.47 22.95 -2.13
N ASP A 941 -32.93 23.89 -2.90
CA ASP A 941 -31.90 24.84 -2.48
C ASP A 941 -32.50 26.23 -2.36
N PHE A 942 -32.30 26.88 -1.23
CA PHE A 942 -32.73 28.26 -1.03
C PHE A 942 -31.94 28.94 0.08
N VAL A 943 -32.15 30.25 0.21
CA VAL A 943 -31.49 31.08 1.20
C VAL A 943 -32.54 31.60 2.17
N ALA A 944 -32.30 31.44 3.48
CA ALA A 944 -33.16 31.89 4.56
C ALA A 944 -32.40 32.83 5.49
N SER A 945 -33.03 33.93 5.89
CA SER A 945 -32.43 34.90 6.81
C SER A 945 -32.60 34.43 8.25
N LEU A 946 -31.56 34.61 9.07
CA LEU A 946 -31.48 34.19 10.47
C LEU A 946 -31.08 35.35 11.35
N ALA A 947 -31.96 35.76 12.27
CA ALA A 947 -31.65 36.71 13.33
C ALA A 947 -31.10 36.00 14.58
N ALA A 948 -29.97 36.47 15.10
CA ALA A 948 -29.38 36.03 16.35
C ALA A 948 -30.06 36.69 17.58
N PRO A 949 -30.10 36.02 18.75
CA PRO A 949 -30.62 36.57 20.00
C PRO A 949 -30.00 37.90 20.41
N ASN A 950 -30.79 38.74 21.07
CA ASN A 950 -30.38 40.06 21.54
C ASN A 950 -29.57 40.05 22.86
N ALA A 951 -29.17 38.88 23.35
CA ALA A 951 -28.31 38.73 24.51
C ALA A 951 -27.15 37.77 24.18
N PRO A 952 -25.95 38.01 24.74
CA PRO A 952 -24.81 37.14 24.52
C PRO A 952 -24.97 35.83 25.32
N GLY A 953 -24.51 34.73 24.75
CA GLY A 953 -24.54 33.41 25.37
C GLY A 953 -24.40 32.31 24.34
N LEU A 954 -24.22 31.09 24.82
CA LEU A 954 -24.30 29.90 23.99
C LEU A 954 -25.77 29.49 23.86
N TYR A 955 -26.26 29.46 22.63
CA TYR A 955 -27.63 29.09 22.30
C TYR A 955 -27.68 27.83 21.45
N GLN A 956 -28.84 27.17 21.45
CA GLN A 956 -29.20 26.18 20.46
C GLN A 956 -30.17 26.81 19.46
N LEU A 957 -29.79 26.82 18.19
CA LEU A 957 -30.62 27.23 17.07
C LEU A 957 -31.30 26.00 16.48
N HIS A 958 -32.61 26.03 16.35
CA HIS A 958 -33.40 24.97 15.76
C HIS A 958 -33.99 25.48 14.45
N TRP A 959 -33.47 25.02 13.31
CA TRP A 959 -34.07 25.26 12.00
C TRP A 959 -35.15 24.23 11.72
N ASP A 960 -36.33 24.67 11.30
CA ASP A 960 -37.44 23.76 10.99
C ASP A 960 -38.39 24.34 9.92
N LEU A 961 -39.13 23.46 9.24
CA LEU A 961 -40.20 23.87 8.35
C LEU A 961 -41.51 24.01 9.13
N ILE A 962 -42.34 24.96 8.72
CA ILE A 962 -43.69 25.17 9.24
C ILE A 962 -44.69 25.09 8.09
N ALA A 963 -45.75 24.30 8.25
CA ALA A 963 -46.94 24.44 7.43
C ALA A 963 -47.83 25.51 8.06
N GLU A 964 -47.96 26.66 7.42
CA GLU A 964 -48.59 27.84 8.00
C GLU A 964 -50.04 27.59 8.42
N GLY A 965 -50.36 27.97 9.65
CA GLY A 965 -51.67 27.71 10.26
C GLY A 965 -51.98 26.24 10.56
N VAL A 966 -51.01 25.33 10.36
CA VAL A 966 -51.11 23.90 10.70
C VAL A 966 -50.21 23.61 11.90
N ALA A 967 -48.89 23.55 11.70
CA ALA A 967 -47.88 23.35 12.75
C ALA A 967 -46.45 23.29 12.16
N TRP A 968 -45.45 23.36 13.04
CA TRP A 968 -44.05 23.06 12.73
C TRP A 968 -43.86 21.57 12.46
N PHE A 969 -42.97 21.21 11.53
CA PHE A 969 -42.76 19.81 11.16
C PHE A 969 -42.19 19.00 12.34
N ALA A 970 -41.41 19.63 13.22
CA ALA A 970 -40.98 19.04 14.48
C ALA A 970 -42.12 18.90 15.51
N ASP A 971 -43.19 19.70 15.42
CA ASP A 971 -44.32 19.70 16.37
C ASP A 971 -45.51 18.84 15.90
N VAL A 972 -45.61 18.50 14.61
CA VAL A 972 -46.66 17.60 14.07
C VAL A 972 -46.37 16.17 14.49
N ALA A 973 -46.74 15.84 15.73
CA ALA A 973 -46.79 14.48 16.23
C ALA A 973 -48.10 13.82 15.79
N LEU A 974 -48.04 12.81 14.92
CA LEU A 974 -49.15 11.85 14.80
C LEU A 974 -48.92 10.60 15.65
N ASP A 975 -47.69 10.39 16.12
CA ASP A 975 -47.34 9.52 17.22
C ASP A 975 -46.22 10.18 18.05
N ALA A 976 -46.04 9.78 19.30
CA ALA A 976 -45.07 10.43 20.19
C ALA A 976 -43.59 10.19 19.80
N HIS A 977 -43.30 9.46 18.71
CA HIS A 977 -41.97 8.92 18.39
C HIS A 977 -41.51 9.18 16.93
N ALA A 978 -42.33 9.83 16.09
CA ALA A 978 -42.02 10.19 14.71
C ALA A 978 -42.23 11.70 14.51
N HIS A 979 -41.16 12.46 14.70
CA HIS A 979 -41.08 13.89 14.37
C HIS A 979 -40.04 14.09 13.27
N SER A 980 -40.22 15.11 12.42
CA SER A 980 -39.11 15.58 11.56
C SER A 980 -38.19 16.39 12.47
N PRO A 981 -36.98 15.92 12.84
CA PRO A 981 -36.16 16.67 13.76
C PRO A 981 -35.72 17.98 13.11
N ALA A 982 -35.96 19.08 13.80
CA ALA A 982 -35.35 20.36 13.47
C ALA A 982 -33.82 20.21 13.43
N LEU A 983 -33.16 20.93 12.53
CA LEU A 983 -31.70 21.00 12.53
C LEU A 983 -31.24 21.85 13.72
N VAL A 984 -30.72 21.18 14.76
CA VAL A 984 -30.25 21.80 16.00
C VAL A 984 -28.75 22.07 15.95
N LEU A 985 -28.36 23.34 16.09
CA LEU A 985 -26.96 23.77 16.01
C LEU A 985 -26.59 24.58 17.25
N PRO A 986 -25.45 24.32 17.90
CA PRO A 986 -24.91 25.22 18.90
C PRO A 986 -24.39 26.47 18.20
N VAL A 987 -24.88 27.64 18.60
CA VAL A 987 -24.39 28.92 18.10
C VAL A 987 -23.98 29.77 19.28
N ASP A 988 -22.72 30.18 19.28
CA ASP A 988 -22.19 31.09 20.28
C ASP A 988 -22.50 32.53 19.85
N VAL A 989 -23.40 33.17 20.60
CA VAL A 989 -23.82 34.54 20.37
C VAL A 989 -22.98 35.42 21.26
N THR A 990 -22.03 36.13 20.68
CA THR A 990 -21.10 36.96 21.46
C THR A 990 -21.58 38.40 21.49
N LEU A 991 -21.27 39.11 22.58
CA LEU A 991 -21.39 40.57 22.59
C LEU A 991 -20.59 41.10 21.42
N THR A 992 -21.15 42.07 20.70
CA THR A 992 -20.43 42.73 19.62
C THR A 992 -19.06 43.16 20.14
N PRO A 993 -17.95 42.67 19.56
CA PRO A 993 -16.64 43.19 19.85
C PRO A 993 -16.69 44.68 19.56
N THR A 994 -16.52 45.52 20.58
CA THR A 994 -16.48 46.96 20.38
C THR A 994 -15.12 47.28 19.75
N ILE A 995 -15.07 47.40 18.42
CA ILE A 995 -14.21 48.27 17.60
C ILE A 995 -14.59 48.01 16.12
N GLY A 996 -15.00 49.06 15.39
CA GLY A 996 -15.42 48.96 13.99
C GLY A 996 -14.28 48.54 13.04
N THR A 997 -14.62 47.81 11.97
CA THR A 997 -13.66 47.26 10.99
C THR A 997 -12.88 48.32 10.20
N GLY A 998 -13.30 49.59 10.25
CA GLY A 998 -12.64 50.69 9.53
C GLY A 998 -12.84 50.65 8.02
N TRP A 999 -13.68 49.75 7.49
CA TRP A 999 -13.94 49.62 6.06
C TRP A 999 -14.85 50.75 5.55
N ARG A 1000 -14.64 51.21 4.32
CA ARG A 1000 -15.46 52.24 3.67
C ARG A 1000 -15.75 51.82 2.24
N ALA A 1001 -16.94 52.12 1.74
CA ALA A 1001 -17.31 51.86 0.35
C ALA A 1001 -17.76 53.16 -0.33
N GLU A 1002 -17.42 53.29 -1.60
CA GLU A 1002 -17.77 54.42 -2.45
C GLU A 1002 -18.19 53.90 -3.82
N ALA A 1003 -19.10 54.60 -4.49
CA ALA A 1003 -19.52 54.25 -5.83
C ALA A 1003 -19.79 55.50 -6.66
N SER A 1004 -19.55 55.37 -7.97
CA SER A 1004 -19.88 56.40 -8.96
C SER A 1004 -21.36 56.75 -9.03
N HIS A 1005 -22.23 55.80 -8.69
CA HIS A 1005 -23.69 55.92 -8.76
C HIS A 1005 -24.29 55.41 -7.44
N ASN A 1006 -25.33 56.08 -6.95
CA ASN A 1006 -25.95 55.78 -5.66
C ASN A 1006 -24.94 55.59 -4.51
N GLY A 1007 -23.89 56.43 -4.46
CA GLY A 1007 -22.79 56.28 -3.51
C GLY A 1007 -23.20 56.36 -2.04
N ALA A 1008 -24.33 57.00 -1.72
CA ALA A 1008 -24.88 57.06 -0.36
C ALA A 1008 -25.27 55.68 0.19
N SER A 1009 -25.59 54.73 -0.69
CA SER A 1009 -25.98 53.36 -0.32
C SER A 1009 -24.81 52.37 -0.44
N ALA A 1010 -23.61 52.83 -0.79
CA ALA A 1010 -22.46 51.94 -1.05
C ALA A 1010 -22.04 51.14 0.19
N LEU A 1011 -22.35 51.62 1.40
CA LEU A 1011 -22.10 50.92 2.65
C LEU A 1011 -22.89 49.62 2.79
N LEU A 1012 -24.04 49.49 2.10
CA LEU A 1012 -24.86 48.27 2.12
C LEU A 1012 -24.18 47.08 1.44
N ALA A 1013 -23.11 47.31 0.68
CA ALA A 1013 -22.31 46.25 0.07
C ALA A 1013 -21.13 45.80 0.95
N ILE A 1014 -20.98 46.38 2.14
CA ILE A 1014 -19.93 46.05 3.11
C ILE A 1014 -20.46 46.06 4.56
N ASP A 1015 -21.75 45.84 4.75
CA ASP A 1015 -22.39 45.93 6.06
C ASP A 1015 -22.50 44.57 6.77
N GLY A 1016 -22.03 43.47 6.16
CA GLY A 1016 -22.03 42.14 6.76
C GLY A 1016 -23.37 41.40 6.59
N ASP A 1017 -24.30 41.93 5.81
CA ASP A 1017 -25.61 41.34 5.52
C ASP A 1017 -25.78 41.12 4.01
N LEU A 1018 -26.12 39.89 3.64
CA LEU A 1018 -26.24 39.46 2.24
C LEU A 1018 -27.58 39.81 1.62
N GLY A 1019 -28.58 40.15 2.45
CA GLY A 1019 -29.89 40.60 2.04
C GLY A 1019 -29.93 42.10 1.75
N SER A 1020 -28.99 42.88 2.28
CA SER A 1020 -28.73 44.26 1.90
C SER A 1020 -27.82 44.31 0.67
N PHE A 1021 -28.03 45.32 -0.18
CA PHE A 1021 -27.19 45.53 -1.34
C PHE A 1021 -27.12 46.99 -1.74
N TRP A 1022 -25.96 47.38 -2.24
CA TRP A 1022 -25.86 48.57 -3.06
C TRP A 1022 -26.41 48.28 -4.46
N SER A 1023 -27.28 49.14 -4.96
CA SER A 1023 -27.68 49.17 -6.38
C SER A 1023 -27.19 50.47 -7.03
N SER A 1024 -26.69 50.37 -8.26
CA SER A 1024 -26.40 51.52 -9.12
C SER A 1024 -27.64 52.38 -9.47
N GLN A 1025 -28.87 51.84 -9.34
CA GLN A 1025 -30.15 52.47 -9.72
C GLN A 1025 -30.20 53.01 -11.16
N ALA A 1026 -29.31 52.50 -12.01
CA ALA A 1026 -29.16 52.89 -13.39
C ALA A 1026 -28.71 51.67 -14.19
N ARG A 1027 -29.06 51.64 -15.48
CA ARG A 1027 -28.52 50.64 -16.41
C ARG A 1027 -27.00 50.72 -16.43
N GLN A 1028 -26.35 49.57 -16.45
CA GLN A 1028 -24.89 49.51 -16.51
C GLN A 1028 -24.36 50.31 -17.70
N ALA A 1029 -23.35 51.13 -17.46
CA ALA A 1029 -22.67 51.91 -18.49
C ALA A 1029 -21.15 51.88 -18.29
N PRO A 1030 -20.34 52.03 -19.36
CA PRO A 1030 -18.90 52.16 -19.25
C PRO A 1030 -18.50 53.29 -18.29
N ASN A 1031 -17.45 53.08 -17.50
CA ASN A 1031 -16.92 53.98 -16.46
C ASN A 1031 -17.74 54.06 -15.15
N MET A 1032 -18.82 53.29 -14.99
CA MET A 1032 -19.39 53.06 -13.65
C MET A 1032 -18.40 52.29 -12.80
N TRP A 1033 -18.21 52.69 -11.54
CA TRP A 1033 -17.31 52.02 -10.61
C TRP A 1033 -17.87 51.92 -9.19
N PHE A 1034 -17.38 50.92 -8.44
CA PHE A 1034 -17.60 50.67 -7.02
C PHE A 1034 -16.26 50.33 -6.36
N ARG A 1035 -15.97 50.91 -5.19
CA ARG A 1035 -14.68 50.80 -4.49
C ARG A 1035 -14.87 50.55 -3.00
N VAL A 1036 -14.00 49.71 -2.44
CA VAL A 1036 -13.86 49.47 -1.00
C VAL A 1036 -12.47 49.87 -0.52
N ASP A 1037 -12.37 50.58 0.61
CA ASP A 1037 -11.17 50.79 1.44
C ASP A 1037 -11.29 49.90 2.68
N PHE A 1038 -10.34 48.98 2.88
CA PHE A 1038 -10.28 48.04 4.00
C PHE A 1038 -9.63 48.64 5.26
N GLY A 1039 -9.36 49.94 5.27
CA GLY A 1039 -8.77 50.68 6.38
C GLY A 1039 -7.24 50.59 6.41
N ASP A 1040 -6.71 49.36 6.50
CA ASP A 1040 -5.28 49.05 6.48
C ASP A 1040 -4.95 48.02 5.39
N ALA A 1041 -3.73 48.12 4.84
CA ALA A 1041 -3.24 47.17 3.85
C ALA A 1041 -3.02 45.80 4.49
N ARG A 1042 -3.69 44.77 3.96
CA ARG A 1042 -3.59 43.39 4.45
C ARG A 1042 -3.37 42.41 3.31
N LEU A 1043 -2.70 41.30 3.61
CA LEU A 1043 -2.36 40.31 2.60
C LEU A 1043 -3.59 39.45 2.26
N MET A 1044 -3.94 39.41 0.98
CA MET A 1044 -5.08 38.66 0.45
C MET A 1044 -4.67 37.97 -0.85
N ASP A 1045 -5.28 36.83 -1.17
CA ASP A 1045 -5.15 36.13 -2.46
C ASP A 1045 -6.53 35.94 -3.14
N GLY A 1046 -7.59 36.46 -2.52
CA GLY A 1046 -8.94 36.40 -3.04
C GLY A 1046 -9.81 37.58 -2.62
N LEU A 1047 -10.68 38.03 -3.52
CA LEU A 1047 -11.75 39.00 -3.29
C LEU A 1047 -12.99 38.60 -4.10
N THR A 1048 -14.17 38.69 -3.49
CA THR A 1048 -15.44 38.47 -4.18
C THR A 1048 -16.36 39.69 -4.05
N PHE A 1049 -17.06 40.03 -5.11
CA PHE A 1049 -18.23 40.90 -5.08
C PHE A 1049 -19.44 40.04 -5.40
N ARG A 1050 -20.27 39.81 -4.38
CA ARG A 1050 -21.52 39.08 -4.53
C ARG A 1050 -22.60 40.00 -5.04
N SER A 1051 -23.45 39.50 -5.92
CA SER A 1051 -24.60 40.22 -6.43
C SER A 1051 -25.88 39.46 -6.11
N PRO A 1052 -26.97 40.15 -5.73
CA PRO A 1052 -28.27 39.51 -5.58
C PRO A 1052 -28.80 39.02 -6.96
N GLY A 1053 -29.25 37.78 -7.02
CA GLY A 1053 -29.96 37.22 -8.17
C GLY A 1053 -29.14 37.21 -9.48
N GLN A 1054 -29.51 38.07 -10.44
CA GLN A 1054 -28.87 38.18 -11.77
C GLN A 1054 -28.23 39.55 -12.01
N ALA A 1055 -28.09 40.39 -10.98
CA ALA A 1055 -27.64 41.78 -11.08
C ALA A 1055 -26.10 41.93 -11.14
N TYR A 1056 -25.44 41.01 -11.84
CA TYR A 1056 -23.98 40.95 -11.98
C TYR A 1056 -23.45 42.07 -12.88
N PRO A 1057 -22.21 42.54 -12.67
CA PRO A 1057 -21.56 43.41 -13.63
C PRO A 1057 -21.31 42.66 -14.94
N PHE A 1058 -21.82 43.17 -16.07
CA PHE A 1058 -21.83 42.48 -17.37
C PHE A 1058 -20.44 42.43 -18.03
N ALA A 1059 -19.72 43.54 -17.97
CA ALA A 1059 -18.34 43.68 -18.44
C ALA A 1059 -17.61 44.57 -17.45
N TYR A 1060 -16.48 44.12 -16.89
CA TYR A 1060 -15.81 44.84 -15.81
C TYR A 1060 -14.31 44.58 -15.73
N THR A 1061 -13.61 45.42 -14.97
CA THR A 1061 -12.24 45.22 -14.51
C THR A 1061 -12.20 45.39 -13.00
N VAL A 1062 -11.56 44.46 -12.28
CA VAL A 1062 -11.25 44.59 -10.85
C VAL A 1062 -9.80 45.03 -10.69
N ARG A 1063 -9.60 46.12 -9.94
CA ARG A 1063 -8.31 46.72 -9.64
C ARG A 1063 -8.07 46.75 -8.14
N LEU A 1064 -6.83 46.51 -7.73
CA LEU A 1064 -6.39 46.46 -6.34
C LEU A 1064 -5.27 47.48 -6.09
N SER A 1065 -5.20 48.03 -4.88
CA SER A 1065 -4.16 48.97 -4.48
C SER A 1065 -3.84 48.85 -2.99
N SER A 1066 -2.58 49.07 -2.61
CA SER A 1066 -2.14 49.13 -1.20
C SER A 1066 -2.17 50.56 -0.65
N ASP A 1067 -2.14 51.57 -1.52
CA ASP A 1067 -1.90 52.99 -1.18
C ASP A 1067 -2.96 53.95 -1.76
N GLY A 1068 -3.85 53.45 -2.62
CA GLY A 1068 -4.89 54.24 -3.30
C GLY A 1068 -4.38 55.08 -4.48
N GLN A 1069 -3.07 55.07 -4.75
CA GLN A 1069 -2.42 55.81 -5.83
C GLN A 1069 -1.99 54.87 -6.96
N THR A 1070 -1.37 53.75 -6.58
CA THR A 1070 -0.86 52.73 -7.50
C THR A 1070 -1.89 51.61 -7.62
N TRP A 1071 -2.54 51.51 -8.77
CA TRP A 1071 -3.59 50.52 -9.03
C TRP A 1071 -3.09 49.44 -9.98
N ARG A 1072 -3.40 48.18 -9.67
CA ARG A 1072 -3.15 47.03 -10.54
C ARG A 1072 -4.44 46.37 -10.93
N THR A 1073 -4.58 45.91 -12.16
CA THR A 1073 -5.71 45.08 -12.58
C THR A 1073 -5.50 43.63 -12.12
N ALA A 1074 -6.42 43.12 -11.30
CA ALA A 1074 -6.40 41.73 -10.82
C ALA A 1074 -7.25 40.80 -11.71
N HIS A 1075 -8.35 41.31 -12.27
CA HIS A 1075 -9.24 40.55 -13.14
C HIS A 1075 -9.96 41.47 -14.14
N ALA A 1076 -10.35 40.94 -15.29
CA ALA A 1076 -11.20 41.66 -16.25
C ALA A 1076 -12.04 40.69 -17.07
N VAL A 1077 -13.30 41.07 -17.32
CA VAL A 1077 -14.24 40.39 -18.20
C VAL A 1077 -14.73 41.40 -19.23
N ALA A 1078 -14.48 41.13 -20.51
CA ALA A 1078 -14.77 42.08 -21.58
C ALA A 1078 -16.27 42.20 -21.92
N GLN A 1079 -17.08 41.17 -21.64
CA GLN A 1079 -18.54 41.12 -21.78
C GLN A 1079 -19.11 39.78 -21.29
N GLY A 1080 -20.41 39.72 -20.99
CA GLY A 1080 -21.16 38.47 -20.81
C GLY A 1080 -21.01 37.78 -19.45
N ASN A 1081 -20.61 38.47 -18.39
CA ASN A 1081 -20.57 37.86 -17.05
C ASN A 1081 -22.00 37.66 -16.50
N GLN A 1082 -22.27 36.46 -15.95
CA GLN A 1082 -23.57 36.03 -15.42
C GLN A 1082 -23.44 35.37 -14.03
N ARG A 1083 -22.42 35.74 -13.27
CA ARG A 1083 -22.13 35.17 -11.96
C ARG A 1083 -21.41 36.18 -11.07
N ASP A 1084 -21.34 35.85 -9.78
CA ASP A 1084 -20.56 36.61 -8.80
C ASP A 1084 -19.12 36.83 -9.27
N VAL A 1085 -18.60 38.00 -8.94
CA VAL A 1085 -17.24 38.38 -9.30
C VAL A 1085 -16.29 37.76 -8.31
N VAL A 1086 -15.83 36.54 -8.58
CA VAL A 1086 -14.80 35.88 -7.77
C VAL A 1086 -13.42 36.10 -8.41
N VAL A 1087 -12.56 36.83 -7.71
CA VAL A 1087 -11.24 37.20 -8.18
C VAL A 1087 -10.18 36.56 -7.29
N THR A 1088 -9.37 35.67 -7.85
CA THR A 1088 -8.20 35.11 -7.19
C THR A 1088 -6.93 35.68 -7.80
N PHE A 1089 -5.93 35.93 -6.97
CA PHE A 1089 -4.62 36.51 -7.32
C PHE A 1089 -3.54 35.90 -6.44
N ALA A 1090 -2.26 36.07 -6.79
CA ALA A 1090 -1.21 35.70 -5.84
C ALA A 1090 -1.25 36.68 -4.64
N PRO A 1091 -0.78 36.29 -3.43
CA PRO A 1091 -0.87 37.13 -2.24
C PRO A 1091 -0.40 38.57 -2.49
N TYR A 1092 -1.30 39.51 -2.27
CA TYR A 1092 -1.07 40.92 -2.49
C TYR A 1092 -1.55 41.74 -1.30
N ALA A 1093 -0.79 42.77 -0.92
CA ALA A 1093 -1.18 43.71 0.11
C ALA A 1093 -2.28 44.62 -0.45
N VAL A 1094 -3.53 44.38 -0.05
CA VAL A 1094 -4.70 45.11 -0.51
C VAL A 1094 -5.22 45.99 0.62
N ARG A 1095 -5.31 47.29 0.33
CA ARG A 1095 -6.09 48.25 1.12
C ARG A 1095 -7.33 48.70 0.36
N TYR A 1096 -7.21 48.94 -0.94
CA TYR A 1096 -8.30 49.36 -1.79
C TYR A 1096 -8.59 48.33 -2.87
N ALA A 1097 -9.86 48.05 -3.11
CA ALA A 1097 -10.33 47.27 -4.24
C ALA A 1097 -11.42 48.04 -4.99
N GLN A 1098 -11.33 48.13 -6.31
CA GLN A 1098 -12.28 48.84 -7.15
C GLN A 1098 -12.67 47.97 -8.34
N ILE A 1099 -13.95 47.98 -8.70
CA ILE A 1099 -14.48 47.33 -9.89
C ILE A 1099 -15.07 48.40 -10.82
N ASP A 1100 -14.67 48.39 -12.08
CA ASP A 1100 -15.03 49.36 -13.11
C ASP A 1100 -15.73 48.66 -14.27
N LEU A 1101 -16.88 49.15 -14.72
CA LEU A 1101 -17.62 48.60 -15.85
C LEU A 1101 -17.03 49.06 -17.19
N LEU A 1102 -16.99 48.13 -18.15
CA LEU A 1102 -16.37 48.31 -19.46
C LEU A 1102 -17.36 48.48 -20.60
N ALA A 1103 -18.59 47.96 -20.46
CA ALA A 1103 -19.60 47.93 -21.51
C ALA A 1103 -21.01 48.16 -20.93
N PRO A 1104 -21.97 48.67 -21.72
CA PRO A 1104 -23.34 48.86 -21.27
C PRO A 1104 -24.12 47.54 -21.17
N HIS A 1105 -25.13 47.50 -20.30
CA HIS A 1105 -26.09 46.37 -20.18
C HIS A 1105 -27.47 46.85 -19.72
N GLU A 1106 -28.54 46.12 -20.08
CA GLU A 1106 -29.93 46.54 -19.86
C GLU A 1106 -30.39 46.48 -18.40
N THR A 1107 -29.68 45.73 -17.55
CA THR A 1107 -29.97 45.62 -16.12
C THR A 1107 -29.12 46.60 -15.31
N GLU A 1108 -29.59 46.91 -14.10
CA GLU A 1108 -28.76 47.59 -13.11
C GLU A 1108 -27.66 46.66 -12.56
N TRP A 1109 -26.61 47.25 -12.02
CA TRP A 1109 -25.56 46.54 -11.30
C TRP A 1109 -25.76 46.68 -9.80
N MET A 1110 -25.68 45.55 -9.09
CA MET A 1110 -25.79 45.48 -7.64
C MET A 1110 -24.62 44.71 -7.02
N VAL A 1111 -24.29 45.06 -5.78
CA VAL A 1111 -23.36 44.32 -4.92
C VAL A 1111 -24.02 44.13 -3.56
N SER A 1112 -24.25 42.88 -3.16
CA SER A 1112 -24.76 42.54 -1.83
C SER A 1112 -23.66 42.50 -0.79
N GLU A 1113 -22.53 41.88 -1.10
CA GLU A 1113 -21.44 41.80 -0.13
C GLU A 1113 -20.07 41.67 -0.79
N VAL A 1114 -19.07 42.21 -0.12
CA VAL A 1114 -17.67 42.05 -0.47
C VAL A 1114 -16.98 41.19 0.58
N GLN A 1115 -16.52 40.02 0.16
CA GLN A 1115 -15.75 39.12 1.02
C GLN A 1115 -14.32 39.00 0.52
N ILE A 1116 -13.38 38.90 1.46
CA ILE A 1116 -11.96 38.74 1.21
C ILE A 1116 -11.53 37.33 1.61
N HIS A 1117 -10.47 36.84 0.99
CA HIS A 1117 -9.75 35.67 1.48
C HIS A 1117 -8.39 36.13 2.03
N PRO A 1118 -8.25 36.28 3.37
CA PRO A 1118 -6.98 36.60 3.98
C PRO A 1118 -6.03 35.41 3.87
N CYS A 1119 -4.78 35.64 3.47
CA CYS A 1119 -3.81 34.57 3.28
C CYS A 1119 -2.46 34.88 3.95
N PRO A 1120 -1.64 33.86 4.27
CA PRO A 1120 -0.23 34.09 4.56
C PRO A 1120 0.51 34.38 3.24
N ALA A 1121 1.76 34.81 3.35
CA ALA A 1121 2.62 34.91 2.17
C ALA A 1121 2.82 33.53 1.56
N TRP A 1122 2.54 33.41 0.26
CA TRP A 1122 2.92 32.22 -0.49
C TRP A 1122 4.42 32.26 -0.76
N ASN A 1123 5.01 31.08 -0.90
CA ASN A 1123 6.39 30.92 -1.30
C ASN A 1123 6.46 30.07 -2.56
N ALA A 1124 7.18 30.56 -3.58
CA ALA A 1124 7.47 29.78 -4.78
C ALA A 1124 8.93 29.32 -4.74
N THR A 1125 9.14 28.07 -5.09
CA THR A 1125 10.48 27.49 -5.31
C THR A 1125 10.50 26.75 -6.64
N ALA A 1126 11.67 26.59 -7.23
CA ALA A 1126 11.82 25.89 -8.49
C ALA A 1126 13.19 25.22 -8.60
N SER A 1127 13.30 24.21 -9.46
CA SER A 1127 14.58 23.55 -9.76
C SER A 1127 15.57 24.47 -10.48
N ASN A 1128 15.06 25.44 -11.24
CA ASN A 1128 15.82 26.32 -12.12
C ASN A 1128 15.39 27.75 -11.89
N ASN A 1129 16.36 28.67 -11.93
CA ASN A 1129 16.12 30.10 -11.71
C ASN A 1129 15.31 30.37 -10.42
N ASN A 1130 15.58 29.60 -9.36
CA ASN A 1130 14.81 29.59 -8.11
C ASN A 1130 14.73 30.96 -7.44
N ASP A 1131 15.81 31.75 -7.51
CA ASP A 1131 15.87 33.08 -6.90
C ASP A 1131 14.84 34.05 -7.48
N TYR A 1132 14.33 33.75 -8.68
CA TYR A 1132 13.27 34.49 -9.35
C TYR A 1132 11.94 33.74 -9.37
N ALA A 1133 11.78 32.63 -8.64
CA ALA A 1133 10.52 31.87 -8.58
C ALA A 1133 9.36 32.73 -8.07
N GLN A 1134 9.66 33.72 -7.23
CA GLN A 1134 8.71 34.72 -6.74
C GLN A 1134 8.15 35.62 -7.85
N ASN A 1135 8.81 35.74 -9.00
CA ASN A 1135 8.26 36.46 -10.15
C ASN A 1135 7.02 35.78 -10.74
N ALA A 1136 6.72 34.52 -10.36
CA ALA A 1136 5.44 33.89 -10.69
C ALA A 1136 4.30 34.32 -9.76
N LEU A 1137 4.60 35.04 -8.67
CA LEU A 1137 3.69 35.43 -7.59
C LEU A 1137 3.64 36.95 -7.36
N ASP A 1138 4.39 37.74 -8.11
CA ASP A 1138 4.56 39.18 -7.88
C ASP A 1138 3.39 40.03 -8.40
N ASN A 1139 2.41 39.40 -9.07
CA ASN A 1139 1.26 40.03 -9.70
C ASN A 1139 1.66 41.13 -10.70
N ASN A 1140 2.78 40.96 -11.39
CA ASN A 1140 3.23 41.85 -12.45
C ASN A 1140 3.29 41.10 -13.80
N PRO A 1141 2.40 41.42 -14.76
CA PRO A 1141 2.30 40.69 -16.02
C PRO A 1141 3.53 40.85 -16.95
N ASN A 1142 4.45 41.76 -16.62
CA ASN A 1142 5.69 42.01 -17.37
C ASN A 1142 6.89 41.24 -16.80
N THR A 1143 6.77 40.67 -15.61
CA THR A 1143 7.76 39.79 -15.02
C THR A 1143 7.29 38.35 -15.14
N ALA A 1144 8.25 37.43 -15.19
CA ALA A 1144 7.98 36.00 -15.20
C ALA A 1144 9.11 35.31 -14.45
N TRP A 1145 8.75 34.25 -13.73
CA TRP A 1145 9.72 33.21 -13.49
C TRP A 1145 9.89 32.41 -14.78
N THR A 1146 11.12 32.13 -15.17
CA THR A 1146 11.44 31.30 -16.33
C THR A 1146 12.57 30.37 -15.95
N THR A 1147 12.54 29.16 -16.49
CA THR A 1147 13.67 28.21 -16.41
C THR A 1147 14.94 28.76 -17.07
N VAL A 1148 14.84 29.83 -17.89
CA VAL A 1148 15.90 30.50 -18.69
C VAL A 1148 16.52 29.60 -19.77
N GLN A 1149 16.62 28.31 -19.48
CA GLN A 1149 17.15 27.27 -20.33
C GLN A 1149 16.00 26.50 -20.97
N ALA A 1150 16.30 25.82 -22.08
CA ALA A 1150 15.41 24.84 -22.70
C ALA A 1150 14.82 23.89 -21.63
N GLN A 1151 13.53 23.57 -21.77
CA GLN A 1151 12.87 22.65 -20.84
C GLN A 1151 13.60 21.31 -20.84
N ALA A 1152 13.77 20.73 -19.66
CA ALA A 1152 14.27 19.37 -19.48
C ALA A 1152 13.36 18.57 -18.55
N PRO A 1153 13.21 17.26 -18.77
CA PRO A 1153 12.50 16.39 -17.83
C PRO A 1153 13.04 16.53 -16.40
N ASN A 1154 12.14 16.50 -15.42
CA ASN A 1154 12.39 16.67 -13.99
C ASN A 1154 12.71 18.10 -13.51
N MET A 1155 12.74 19.10 -14.39
CA MET A 1155 12.62 20.48 -13.92
C MET A 1155 11.27 20.66 -13.20
N TRP A 1156 11.21 21.47 -12.16
CA TRP A 1156 9.99 21.64 -11.39
C TRP A 1156 9.80 23.06 -10.88
N PHE A 1157 8.55 23.42 -10.62
CA PHE A 1157 8.10 24.63 -9.93
C PHE A 1157 7.12 24.22 -8.83
N GLN A 1158 7.26 24.77 -7.63
CA GLN A 1158 6.44 24.42 -6.48
C GLN A 1158 5.92 25.67 -5.77
N LEU A 1159 4.64 25.62 -5.44
CA LEU A 1159 3.96 26.60 -4.60
C LEU A 1159 3.77 26.02 -3.20
N ASP A 1160 4.12 26.81 -2.21
CA ASP A 1160 3.76 26.66 -0.80
C ASP A 1160 2.77 27.77 -0.46
N LEU A 1161 1.56 27.37 -0.07
CA LEU A 1161 0.45 28.26 0.26
C LEU A 1161 0.58 28.86 1.67
N GLY A 1162 1.60 28.48 2.44
CA GLY A 1162 1.88 28.96 3.80
C GLY A 1162 1.03 28.34 4.90
N ARG A 1163 -0.11 27.71 4.56
CA ARG A 1163 -0.94 26.87 5.42
C ARG A 1163 -1.76 25.89 4.59
N VAL A 1164 -2.40 24.91 5.24
CA VAL A 1164 -3.32 23.98 4.58
C VAL A 1164 -4.58 24.73 4.17
N GLU A 1165 -4.97 24.55 2.92
CA GLU A 1165 -6.12 25.21 2.29
C GLU A 1165 -6.96 24.21 1.49
N SER A 1166 -8.26 24.47 1.37
CA SER A 1166 -9.14 23.70 0.48
C SER A 1166 -9.01 24.21 -0.96
N VAL A 1167 -8.25 23.50 -1.81
CA VAL A 1167 -7.89 23.94 -3.17
C VAL A 1167 -8.67 23.18 -4.23
N SER A 1168 -9.24 23.90 -5.21
CA SER A 1168 -10.05 23.31 -6.30
C SER A 1168 -9.53 23.64 -7.71
N SER A 1169 -8.55 24.54 -7.87
CA SER A 1169 -7.98 24.83 -9.20
C SER A 1169 -6.56 25.38 -9.14
N LEU A 1170 -5.81 25.19 -10.23
CA LEU A 1170 -4.51 25.80 -10.49
C LEU A 1170 -4.48 26.37 -11.92
N ARG A 1171 -4.11 27.64 -12.04
CA ARG A 1171 -3.80 28.30 -13.31
C ARG A 1171 -2.40 28.89 -13.29
N LEU A 1172 -1.58 28.52 -14.27
CA LEU A 1172 -0.26 29.10 -14.55
C LEU A 1172 -0.29 29.77 -15.92
N THR A 1173 -0.04 31.07 -15.96
CA THR A 1173 -0.06 31.87 -17.19
C THR A 1173 1.36 32.03 -17.71
N PRO A 1174 1.74 31.42 -18.85
CA PRO A 1174 3.08 31.57 -19.40
C PRO A 1174 3.20 32.81 -20.31
N PRO A 1175 4.43 33.29 -20.58
CA PRO A 1175 4.73 34.05 -21.80
C PRO A 1175 4.35 33.26 -23.06
N LYS A 1176 4.23 33.97 -24.20
CA LYS A 1176 3.86 33.34 -25.48
C LYS A 1176 4.84 32.22 -25.83
N ASP A 1177 4.30 31.04 -26.14
CA ASP A 1177 5.03 29.83 -26.55
C ASP A 1177 5.99 29.21 -25.50
N GLU A 1178 5.97 29.68 -24.24
CA GLU A 1178 6.81 29.19 -23.13
C GLU A 1178 6.03 28.31 -22.12
N ALA A 1179 4.93 27.70 -22.58
CA ALA A 1179 4.17 26.71 -21.82
C ALA A 1179 4.95 25.38 -21.69
N PRO A 1180 4.72 24.58 -20.65
CA PRO A 1180 5.46 23.33 -20.47
C PRO A 1180 5.04 22.31 -21.54
N ARG A 1181 6.00 21.70 -22.26
CA ARG A 1181 5.71 20.73 -23.33
C ARG A 1181 5.23 19.38 -22.80
N GLY A 1182 5.55 19.06 -21.56
CA GLY A 1182 4.93 17.98 -20.81
C GLY A 1182 5.05 18.25 -19.33
N TYR A 1183 4.00 18.01 -18.55
CA TYR A 1183 3.97 18.31 -17.12
C TYR A 1183 3.18 17.29 -16.31
N ARG A 1184 3.49 17.23 -15.01
CA ARG A 1184 2.69 16.60 -13.95
C ARG A 1184 2.43 17.63 -12.87
N VAL A 1185 1.17 17.83 -12.48
CA VAL A 1185 0.79 18.58 -11.29
C VAL A 1185 0.44 17.61 -10.17
N SER A 1186 1.05 17.79 -9.00
CA SER A 1186 0.78 17.01 -7.79
C SER A 1186 0.53 17.95 -6.61
N VAL A 1187 -0.31 17.52 -5.67
CA VAL A 1187 -0.59 18.25 -4.42
C VAL A 1187 -0.24 17.38 -3.23
N TRP A 1188 0.19 17.96 -2.12
CA TRP A 1188 0.46 17.20 -0.91
C TRP A 1188 -0.83 16.99 -0.10
N ASN A 1189 -1.31 15.75 -0.02
CA ASN A 1189 -2.51 15.40 0.74
C ASN A 1189 -2.10 14.84 2.11
N GLN A 1190 -2.39 15.59 3.17
CA GLN A 1190 -2.02 15.23 4.53
C GLN A 1190 -2.77 13.99 5.04
N GLN A 1191 -4.02 13.77 4.64
CA GLN A 1191 -4.82 12.60 5.02
C GLN A 1191 -4.31 11.32 4.33
N ALA A 1192 -3.76 11.45 3.11
CA ALA A 1192 -3.18 10.34 2.36
C ALA A 1192 -1.67 10.13 2.64
N GLY A 1193 -1.05 10.99 3.45
CA GLY A 1193 0.36 10.88 3.84
C GLY A 1193 1.37 11.04 2.69
N GLY A 1194 1.03 11.75 1.61
CA GLY A 1194 1.91 11.84 0.44
C GLY A 1194 1.48 12.77 -0.69
N TRP A 1195 2.32 12.83 -1.73
CA TRP A 1195 2.03 13.54 -2.97
C TRP A 1195 0.97 12.82 -3.79
N GLN A 1196 -0.16 13.47 -4.02
CA GLN A 1196 -1.25 13.03 -4.87
C GLN A 1196 -1.13 13.69 -6.24
N LYS A 1197 -1.12 12.89 -7.32
CA LYS A 1197 -1.14 13.39 -8.69
C LYS A 1197 -2.52 13.94 -9.04
N ILE A 1198 -2.58 15.19 -9.50
CA ILE A 1198 -3.82 15.87 -9.91
C ILE A 1198 -3.98 15.88 -11.44
N ALA A 1199 -2.90 16.16 -12.17
CA ALA A 1199 -2.93 16.21 -13.62
C ALA A 1199 -1.59 15.75 -14.20
N GLU A 1200 -1.64 15.16 -15.39
CA GLU A 1200 -0.45 14.81 -16.16
C GLU A 1200 -0.75 14.95 -17.65
N LYS A 1201 0.12 15.62 -18.39
CA LYS A 1201 -0.06 15.82 -19.83
C LYS A 1201 1.28 15.81 -20.54
N GLN A 1202 1.38 15.02 -21.60
CA GLN A 1202 2.50 15.02 -22.55
C GLN A 1202 2.10 15.77 -23.83
N ASN A 1203 3.09 16.25 -24.59
CA ASN A 1203 2.95 16.98 -25.85
C ASN A 1203 2.02 18.20 -25.74
N ASN A 1204 2.04 18.86 -24.60
CA ASN A 1204 1.21 20.00 -24.29
C ASN A 1204 1.61 21.25 -25.09
N THR A 1205 0.59 21.95 -25.59
CA THR A 1205 0.70 23.23 -26.31
C THR A 1205 -0.05 24.36 -25.60
N GLU A 1206 -0.73 24.06 -24.49
CA GLU A 1206 -1.63 24.98 -23.80
C GLU A 1206 -1.08 25.42 -22.44
N PRO A 1207 -1.47 26.59 -21.91
CA PRO A 1207 -1.22 26.94 -20.51
C PRO A 1207 -1.80 25.90 -19.52
N ILE A 1208 -1.20 25.80 -18.33
CA ILE A 1208 -1.79 24.97 -17.26
C ILE A 1208 -2.98 25.73 -16.68
N ASN A 1209 -4.19 25.22 -16.87
CA ASN A 1209 -5.41 25.74 -16.28
C ASN A 1209 -6.32 24.53 -15.97
N ILE A 1210 -6.22 24.02 -14.74
CA ILE A 1210 -6.83 22.76 -14.31
C ILE A 1210 -7.75 23.00 -13.11
N GLY A 1211 -8.96 22.41 -13.15
CA GLY A 1211 -9.88 22.33 -12.02
C GLY A 1211 -9.97 20.88 -11.52
N PHE A 1212 -10.20 20.71 -10.23
CA PHE A 1212 -10.31 19.41 -9.56
C PHE A 1212 -11.21 19.52 -8.32
N ALA A 1213 -11.70 18.37 -7.83
CA ALA A 1213 -12.47 18.34 -6.58
C ALA A 1213 -11.65 18.96 -5.44
N PRO A 1214 -12.24 19.73 -4.50
CA PRO A 1214 -11.49 20.39 -3.44
C PRO A 1214 -10.60 19.42 -2.66
N VAL A 1215 -9.30 19.72 -2.57
CA VAL A 1215 -8.31 18.96 -1.80
C VAL A 1215 -7.67 19.85 -0.76
N GLN A 1216 -7.64 19.39 0.48
CA GLN A 1216 -6.89 20.03 1.57
C GLN A 1216 -5.38 19.87 1.32
N THR A 1217 -4.70 20.97 0.96
CA THR A 1217 -3.28 20.97 0.65
C THR A 1217 -2.62 22.29 0.99
N GLN A 1218 -1.34 22.23 1.39
CA GLN A 1218 -0.45 23.39 1.49
C GLN A 1218 0.50 23.49 0.27
N TYR A 1219 0.84 22.36 -0.37
CA TYR A 1219 1.87 22.32 -1.40
C TYR A 1219 1.32 21.87 -2.76
N ILE A 1220 1.74 22.56 -3.82
CA ILE A 1220 1.41 22.23 -5.22
C ILE A 1220 2.71 22.17 -6.02
N ASN A 1221 3.03 21.03 -6.62
CA ASN A 1221 4.25 20.81 -7.41
C ASN A 1221 3.91 20.59 -8.89
N ILE A 1222 4.66 21.24 -9.77
CA ILE A 1222 4.59 21.09 -11.23
C ILE A 1222 5.94 20.58 -11.71
N GLN A 1223 5.97 19.35 -12.21
CA GLN A 1223 7.18 18.70 -12.73
C GLN A 1223 7.12 18.56 -14.24
N LEU A 1224 8.15 18.99 -14.96
CA LEU A 1224 8.28 18.84 -16.41
C LEU A 1224 8.62 17.39 -16.77
N LEU A 1225 8.01 16.90 -17.85
CA LEU A 1225 8.14 15.52 -18.30
C LEU A 1225 8.88 15.39 -19.63
N GLN A 1226 8.97 16.46 -20.41
CA GLN A 1226 9.52 16.43 -21.75
C GLN A 1226 10.44 17.62 -22.02
N PRO A 1227 11.46 17.43 -22.88
CA PRO A 1227 12.29 18.53 -23.31
C PRO A 1227 11.57 19.41 -24.34
N ALA A 1228 11.94 20.69 -24.40
CA ALA A 1228 11.53 21.64 -25.44
C ALA A 1228 12.58 22.75 -25.60
N GLU A 1229 12.75 23.23 -26.83
CA GLU A 1229 13.75 24.26 -27.16
C GLU A 1229 13.48 25.61 -26.48
N LEU A 1230 12.21 25.93 -26.24
CA LEU A 1230 11.81 27.13 -25.49
C LEU A 1230 11.75 26.83 -23.98
N PRO A 1231 12.12 27.80 -23.12
CA PRO A 1231 12.03 27.63 -21.68
C PRO A 1231 10.59 27.46 -21.21
N PHE A 1232 10.41 26.84 -20.05
CA PHE A 1232 9.15 26.91 -19.30
C PHE A 1232 9.17 28.19 -18.46
N ALA A 1233 8.11 28.98 -18.56
CA ALA A 1233 7.96 30.20 -17.78
C ALA A 1233 6.53 30.38 -17.25
N ILE A 1234 6.44 31.06 -16.12
CA ILE A 1234 5.20 31.41 -15.43
C ILE A 1234 5.29 32.90 -15.14
N ARG A 1235 4.43 33.68 -15.80
CA ARG A 1235 4.17 35.08 -15.42
C ARG A 1235 3.38 35.14 -14.13
N GLU A 1236 2.31 34.36 -14.06
CA GLU A 1236 1.38 34.42 -12.94
C GLU A 1236 0.87 33.04 -12.58
N ALA A 1237 0.98 32.70 -11.30
CA ALA A 1237 0.32 31.57 -10.69
C ALA A 1237 -0.94 32.03 -9.92
N ARG A 1238 -2.04 31.28 -10.11
CA ARG A 1238 -3.34 31.54 -9.51
C ARG A 1238 -3.88 30.20 -8.98
N VAL A 1239 -4.38 30.21 -7.74
CA VAL A 1239 -4.96 29.03 -7.09
C VAL A 1239 -6.36 29.39 -6.62
N THR A 1240 -7.36 28.55 -6.91
CA THR A 1240 -8.73 28.78 -6.43
C THR A 1240 -9.00 27.97 -5.16
N LYS A 1241 -9.62 28.63 -4.16
CA LYS A 1241 -10.00 28.04 -2.87
C LYS A 1241 -11.50 27.77 -2.79
N ALA A 1242 -11.93 26.85 -1.94
CA ALA A 1242 -13.34 26.70 -1.58
C ALA A 1242 -13.85 27.97 -0.86
N MET A 1243 -15.13 28.33 -1.05
CA MET A 1243 -15.68 29.59 -0.53
C MET A 1243 -15.98 29.58 0.98
N THR A 1244 -15.72 28.45 1.67
CA THR A 1244 -15.98 28.27 3.10
C THR A 1244 -15.07 29.09 4.01
N ASP A 1245 -13.91 29.55 3.52
CA ASP A 1245 -12.87 30.23 4.31
C ASP A 1245 -12.80 31.76 4.04
N TRP A 1246 -13.84 32.34 3.42
CA TRP A 1246 -13.87 33.75 3.01
C TRP A 1246 -14.51 34.63 4.09
N ALA A 1247 -13.84 35.74 4.43
CA ALA A 1247 -14.24 36.66 5.50
C ALA A 1247 -14.94 37.92 4.94
N GLY A 1248 -16.10 38.27 5.49
CA GLY A 1248 -16.80 39.54 5.20
C GLY A 1248 -16.54 40.63 6.25
N PRO A 1249 -17.02 41.86 6.03
CA PRO A 1249 -17.04 42.92 7.04
C PRO A 1249 -17.96 42.55 8.21
N LEU A 1250 -17.53 42.86 9.43
CA LEU A 1250 -18.30 42.64 10.65
C LEU A 1250 -19.29 43.80 10.84
N ARG A 1251 -20.58 43.51 11.07
CA ARG A 1251 -21.62 44.52 11.38
C ARG A 1251 -21.20 45.43 12.54
N ALA A 1252 -21.23 46.76 12.33
CA ALA A 1252 -21.16 47.69 13.46
C ALA A 1252 -22.46 47.63 14.27
N PRO A 1253 -22.43 47.62 15.61
CA PRO A 1253 -23.65 47.60 16.41
C PRO A 1253 -24.35 48.96 16.33
N GLN A 1254 -25.67 48.97 16.11
CA GLN A 1254 -26.47 50.19 16.16
C GLN A 1254 -26.35 50.82 17.56
N ARG A 1255 -25.97 52.11 17.62
CA ARG A 1255 -26.12 52.93 18.82
C ARG A 1255 -27.61 53.20 19.02
N ASN A 1256 -28.19 52.65 20.09
CA ASN A 1256 -29.53 53.03 20.56
C ASN A 1256 -29.56 54.53 20.89
N GLY A 1257 -30.44 55.25 20.21
CA GLY A 1257 -31.08 56.48 20.67
C GLY A 1257 -32.57 56.23 20.80
#